data_AF-A0A952Z1U4-F1
#
_entry.id   AF-A0A952Z1U4-F1
#
_cell.length_a   1.000
_cell.length_b   1.000
_cell.length_c   1.000
_cell.angle_alpha   90.00
_cell.angle_beta   90.00
_cell.angle_gamma   90.00
#
_symmetry.space_group_name_H-M   'P 1'
#
loop_
_entity.id
_entity.type
_entity.pdbx_description
1 polymer ?
#
loop_
_entity_poly.entity_id
_entity_poly.type
_entity_poly.pdbx_seq_one_letter_code
_entity_poly.pdbx_strand_id
1 'polypeptide(L)'
;MTLCPKTPEKDTPEALGFEKQKMIAWFDPGVLSRSALQALLADIFGRYADNREIQAAFRLDDPPYTDLSDKKEIWFDYIADLGDGWNSTYTMARLLAERRLMLTEAGNGKRYDTQRGDFLVMGGDQVYPAAGKEDYSNRLVGPYRSALPWAPKGKNPLLFAIPGNHDWYDGLASFSRLFHHKRWIGGWQTQQTRSYFAIKLPHDWWIWGIDIQLGSDVDNAQIDYFKDIAQNRMRNGSKLILCSAEPSWVYAELEGYKAYDNMAYFEKRVIEDQAQNYKHHFMVGLSGDLHTYARYEDAGNTGKQRFIAGGGGAYLYPTHDLPEILNIPQMTDSPPTVVIEKFHIGNKTRQPDGYAENASGNPAFFPDRNQSRSIADNCLLFPFKNRWFCLLAGSMYFLIAWILDSVARSLGAGLFETIKTEGLTNTVDILSFSVIGWALAWIFKMCISSPGVALLLGAIIWGLFQFAKQGITVFKQITPPPQSENHQSNETIRTVDQTRSRAIRMSFAVAHFAMLFTTFVFTLLITLRVLEWSQTDNFFLFMACMILIGGFFGGAVMGIYLWLSNSFFGAHSNEVFSCQSIPDYKNFLRLHIDKKGGLTIYPVGVNKVCSDWTLNKAAKDGAAWFEPKNGKIHQFAHLIETPITVKRKKPSSLLDWLLPK
;
A
#
# COMPACT_ATOMS: atom_id res chain seq x y z
N MET A 1 25.85 -9.13 -18.10
CA MET A 1 26.07 -10.58 -17.89
C MET A 1 26.71 -11.15 -19.15
N THR A 2 27.88 -11.80 -19.07
CA THR A 2 28.59 -12.36 -20.25
C THR A 2 28.24 -13.82 -20.52
N LEU A 3 27.75 -14.57 -19.53
CA LEU A 3 27.37 -15.99 -19.66
C LEU A 3 25.92 -16.22 -19.24
N CYS A 4 25.23 -17.10 -19.95
CA CYS A 4 23.90 -17.57 -19.61
C CYS A 4 23.98 -18.46 -18.36
N PRO A 5 23.23 -18.19 -17.28
CA PRO A 5 23.25 -19.03 -16.09
C PRO A 5 22.59 -20.37 -16.38
N LYS A 6 23.15 -21.44 -15.80
CA LYS A 6 22.54 -22.77 -15.85
C LYS A 6 21.20 -22.78 -15.11
N THR A 7 20.24 -23.53 -15.63
CA THR A 7 18.99 -23.81 -14.92
C THR A 7 19.28 -24.60 -13.63
N PRO A 8 18.69 -24.24 -12.47
CA PRO A 8 18.88 -24.98 -11.23
C PRO A 8 18.40 -26.44 -11.35
N GLU A 9 19.13 -27.37 -10.74
CA GLU A 9 18.78 -28.80 -10.78
C GLU A 9 17.70 -29.19 -9.76
N LYS A 10 17.60 -28.43 -8.67
CA LYS A 10 16.74 -28.70 -7.51
C LYS A 10 16.02 -27.45 -7.05
N ASP A 11 14.82 -27.66 -6.49
CA ASP A 11 14.03 -26.62 -5.83
C ASP A 11 14.41 -26.55 -4.34
N THR A 12 15.66 -26.14 -4.08
CA THR A 12 16.20 -25.96 -2.72
C THR A 12 16.88 -24.59 -2.62
N PRO A 13 16.86 -23.93 -1.44
CA PRO A 13 17.44 -22.59 -1.29
C PRO A 13 18.89 -22.49 -1.75
N GLU A 14 19.69 -23.53 -1.51
CA GLU A 14 21.11 -23.59 -1.89
C GLU A 14 21.29 -23.63 -3.42
N ALA A 15 20.41 -24.35 -4.12
CA ALA A 15 20.48 -24.48 -5.58
C ALA A 15 19.92 -23.23 -6.29
N LEU A 16 18.91 -22.61 -5.70
CA LEU A 16 18.29 -21.40 -6.22
C LEU A 16 19.07 -20.13 -5.87
N GLY A 17 19.84 -20.16 -4.79
CA GLY A 17 20.55 -19.00 -4.23
C GLY A 17 19.63 -17.96 -3.61
N PHE A 18 18.44 -18.36 -3.17
CA PHE A 18 17.46 -17.56 -2.40
C PHE A 18 16.38 -18.48 -1.82
N GLU A 19 15.67 -18.01 -0.80
CA GLU A 19 14.55 -18.74 -0.19
C GLU A 19 13.20 -18.20 -0.68
N LYS A 20 12.30 -19.08 -1.12
CA LYS A 20 10.94 -18.70 -1.50
C LYS A 20 10.12 -18.33 -0.27
N GLN A 21 9.74 -17.06 -0.17
CA GLN A 21 8.99 -16.54 0.97
C GLN A 21 7.47 -16.72 0.82
N LYS A 22 6.78 -16.97 1.94
CA LYS A 22 5.32 -16.87 2.02
C LYS A 22 4.91 -15.39 2.11
N MET A 23 3.64 -15.11 1.83
CA MET A 23 3.05 -13.81 2.17
C MET A 23 3.29 -13.51 3.65
N ILE A 24 3.54 -12.24 3.95
CA ILE A 24 3.77 -11.77 5.31
C ILE A 24 2.47 -11.88 6.10
N ALA A 25 2.55 -12.50 7.26
CA ALA A 25 1.48 -12.48 8.25
C ALA A 25 1.59 -11.15 9.02
N TRP A 26 0.92 -10.11 8.52
CA TRP A 26 1.05 -8.73 9.04
C TRP A 26 0.60 -8.58 10.49
N PHE A 27 -0.29 -9.46 10.97
CA PHE A 27 -0.72 -9.52 12.37
C PHE A 27 0.10 -10.51 13.22
N ASP A 28 1.17 -11.09 12.67
CA ASP A 28 2.11 -11.86 13.48
C ASP A 28 2.83 -10.93 14.48
N PRO A 29 2.86 -11.25 15.79
CA PRO A 29 3.53 -10.42 16.79
C PRO A 29 4.99 -10.10 16.51
N GLY A 30 5.74 -11.04 15.92
CA GLY A 30 7.13 -10.86 15.56
C GLY A 30 7.33 -9.96 14.34
N VAL A 31 6.35 -9.91 13.42
CA VAL A 31 6.33 -8.94 12.33
C VAL A 31 5.95 -7.56 12.86
N LEU A 32 4.84 -7.44 13.60
CA LEU A 32 4.36 -6.19 14.18
C LEU A 32 5.45 -5.47 14.99
N SER A 33 6.13 -6.19 15.89
CA SER A 33 7.19 -5.63 16.73
C SER A 33 8.40 -5.16 15.93
N ARG A 34 8.85 -5.94 14.93
CA ARG A 34 9.97 -5.55 14.06
C ARG A 34 9.63 -4.35 13.18
N SER A 35 8.47 -4.36 12.54
CA SER A 35 8.01 -3.23 11.71
C SER A 35 7.84 -1.96 12.54
N ALA A 36 7.29 -2.06 13.76
CA ALA A 36 7.16 -0.91 14.66
C ALA A 36 8.52 -0.34 15.07
N LEU A 37 9.50 -1.21 15.40
CA LEU A 37 10.86 -0.77 15.72
C LEU A 37 11.54 -0.12 14.52
N GLN A 38 11.40 -0.70 13.33
CA GLN A 38 11.96 -0.15 12.09
C GLN A 38 11.36 1.21 11.74
N ALA A 39 10.03 1.36 11.85
CA ALA A 39 9.36 2.63 11.63
C ALA A 39 9.84 3.70 12.63
N LEU A 40 9.99 3.35 13.92
CA LEU A 40 10.52 4.26 14.93
C LEU A 40 11.97 4.68 14.64
N LEU A 41 12.83 3.72 14.27
CA LEU A 41 14.22 4.01 13.92
C LEU A 41 14.31 4.86 12.65
N ALA A 42 13.47 4.61 11.65
CA ALA A 42 13.41 5.40 10.42
C ALA A 42 12.91 6.83 10.67
N ASP A 43 11.93 7.02 11.55
CA ASP A 43 11.46 8.36 11.93
C ASP A 43 12.54 9.17 12.66
N ILE A 44 13.27 8.52 13.58
CA ILE A 44 14.34 9.17 14.37
C ILE A 44 15.60 9.43 13.54
N PHE A 45 16.07 8.44 12.76
CA PHE A 45 17.37 8.47 12.10
C PHE A 45 17.31 8.65 10.57
N GLY A 46 16.17 8.40 9.93
CA GLY A 46 16.03 8.46 8.47
C GLY A 46 16.30 9.86 7.90
N ARG A 47 15.98 10.92 8.67
CA ARG A 47 16.32 12.30 8.30
C ARG A 47 17.82 12.61 8.37
N TYR A 48 18.56 11.91 9.21
CA TYR A 48 20.02 12.07 9.35
C TYR A 48 20.82 11.15 8.45
N ALA A 49 20.20 10.08 7.95
CA ALA A 49 20.81 9.11 7.03
C ALA A 49 20.57 9.44 5.55
N ASP A 50 19.88 10.55 5.24
CA ASP A 50 19.66 10.99 3.86
C ASP A 50 20.98 11.48 3.26
N ASN A 51 21.57 10.62 2.43
CA ASN A 51 22.84 10.87 1.76
C ASN A 51 22.66 11.33 0.31
N ARG A 52 21.45 11.71 -0.13
CA ARG A 52 21.17 12.02 -1.55
C ARG A 52 22.01 13.19 -2.08
N GLU A 53 22.19 14.25 -1.29
CA GLU A 53 23.05 15.38 -1.67
C GLU A 53 24.52 14.96 -1.82
N ILE A 54 25.02 14.14 -0.90
CA ILE A 54 26.38 13.58 -0.95
C ILE A 54 26.53 12.69 -2.19
N GLN A 55 25.56 11.81 -2.45
CA GLN A 55 25.57 10.93 -3.63
C GLN A 55 25.54 11.74 -4.94
N ALA A 56 24.75 12.81 -5.01
CA ALA A 56 24.68 13.68 -6.17
C ALA A 56 26.03 14.37 -6.44
N ALA A 57 26.74 14.81 -5.40
CA ALA A 57 28.05 15.45 -5.53
C ALA A 57 29.14 14.54 -6.12
N PHE A 58 29.08 13.22 -5.85
CA PHE A 58 30.06 12.24 -6.37
C PHE A 58 29.73 11.68 -7.76
N ARG A 59 28.65 12.14 -8.40
CA ARG A 59 28.10 11.54 -9.64
C ARG A 59 27.89 12.57 -10.76
N LEU A 60 28.70 13.63 -10.81
CA LEU A 60 28.58 14.72 -11.80
C LEU A 60 28.84 14.26 -13.25
N ASP A 61 29.59 13.18 -13.46
CA ASP A 61 29.97 12.68 -14.80
C ASP A 61 28.93 11.71 -15.43
N ASP A 62 27.93 11.25 -14.67
CA ASP A 62 26.89 10.37 -15.21
C ASP A 62 25.90 11.16 -16.08
N PRO A 63 25.44 10.59 -17.22
CA PRO A 63 24.45 11.26 -18.06
C PRO A 63 23.18 11.53 -17.25
N PRO A 64 22.60 12.75 -17.35
CA PRO A 64 21.51 13.17 -16.50
C PRO A 64 20.16 12.50 -16.83
N TYR A 65 20.06 11.73 -17.90
CA TYR A 65 18.87 10.95 -18.24
C TYR A 65 19.24 9.80 -19.17
N THR A 66 18.35 8.81 -19.30
CA THR A 66 18.48 7.75 -20.30
C THR A 66 17.73 8.15 -21.58
N ASP A 67 18.42 8.16 -22.72
CA ASP A 67 17.81 8.47 -24.02
C ASP A 67 17.39 7.21 -24.77
N LEU A 68 16.09 7.05 -25.00
CA LEU A 68 15.49 5.99 -25.82
C LEU A 68 14.69 6.56 -27.01
N SER A 69 14.92 7.84 -27.35
CA SER A 69 14.14 8.57 -28.36
C SER A 69 14.42 8.15 -29.81
N ASP A 70 15.51 7.44 -30.07
CA ASP A 70 15.87 6.93 -31.41
C ASP A 70 14.90 5.85 -31.93
N LYS A 71 14.09 5.25 -31.05
CA LYS A 71 13.09 4.24 -31.42
C LYS A 71 11.90 4.89 -32.13
N LYS A 72 11.29 4.21 -33.11
CA LYS A 72 10.05 4.69 -33.78
C LYS A 72 8.79 4.45 -32.95
N GLU A 73 8.79 3.38 -32.18
CA GLU A 73 7.75 2.97 -31.25
C GLU A 73 8.43 2.25 -30.08
N ILE A 74 7.81 2.23 -28.91
CA ILE A 74 8.41 1.63 -27.71
C ILE A 74 7.34 1.03 -26.81
N TRP A 75 7.62 -0.16 -26.28
CA TRP A 75 6.81 -0.80 -25.24
C TRP A 75 7.52 -0.64 -23.90
N PHE A 76 6.79 -0.47 -22.82
CA PHE A 76 7.35 -0.45 -21.47
C PHE A 76 6.31 -0.90 -20.45
N ASP A 77 6.79 -1.40 -19.32
CA ASP A 77 5.95 -1.93 -18.26
C ASP A 77 6.13 -1.10 -16.97
N TYR A 78 5.06 -0.94 -16.19
CA TYR A 78 5.06 -0.32 -14.87
C TYR A 78 4.41 -1.25 -13.84
N ILE A 79 5.05 -1.41 -12.69
CA ILE A 79 4.59 -2.25 -11.58
C ILE A 79 5.04 -1.64 -10.24
N ALA A 80 4.22 -1.73 -9.19
CA ALA A 80 4.59 -1.26 -7.85
C ALA A 80 4.14 -2.26 -6.77
N ASP A 81 4.66 -2.11 -5.55
CA ASP A 81 4.29 -2.88 -4.36
C ASP A 81 4.56 -4.37 -4.52
N LEU A 82 5.84 -4.72 -4.53
CA LEU A 82 6.39 -6.04 -4.82
C LEU A 82 6.98 -6.70 -3.57
N GLY A 83 7.29 -7.98 -3.64
CA GLY A 83 8.18 -8.59 -2.64
C GLY A 83 7.52 -8.91 -1.28
N ASP A 84 6.22 -9.13 -1.24
CA ASP A 84 5.52 -9.66 -0.05
C ASP A 84 5.50 -11.21 -0.03
N GLY A 85 5.26 -11.86 -1.16
CA GLY A 85 5.31 -13.32 -1.24
C GLY A 85 5.82 -13.85 -2.58
N TRP A 86 6.33 -15.09 -2.57
CA TRP A 86 6.84 -15.79 -3.75
C TRP A 86 5.78 -15.89 -4.85
N ASN A 87 4.60 -16.44 -4.54
CA ASN A 87 3.59 -16.75 -5.56
C ASN A 87 3.09 -15.50 -6.29
N SER A 88 2.78 -14.44 -5.56
CA SER A 88 2.33 -13.17 -6.13
C SER A 88 3.44 -12.52 -6.95
N THR A 89 4.60 -12.27 -6.33
CA THR A 89 5.72 -11.58 -6.99
C THR A 89 6.23 -12.35 -8.21
N TYR A 90 6.36 -13.68 -8.12
CA TYR A 90 6.84 -14.50 -9.21
C TYR A 90 5.83 -14.63 -10.36
N THR A 91 4.52 -14.71 -10.07
CA THR A 91 3.48 -14.67 -11.12
C THR A 91 3.62 -13.41 -11.96
N MET A 92 3.76 -12.25 -11.31
CA MET A 92 3.88 -10.96 -11.98
C MET A 92 5.20 -10.85 -12.75
N ALA A 93 6.32 -11.23 -12.12
CA ALA A 93 7.62 -11.25 -12.79
C ALA A 93 7.62 -12.16 -14.03
N ARG A 94 6.93 -13.31 -13.99
CA ARG A 94 6.80 -14.21 -15.14
C ARG A 94 5.99 -13.59 -16.27
N LEU A 95 4.87 -12.93 -15.98
CA LEU A 95 4.06 -12.24 -17.01
C LEU A 95 4.85 -11.08 -17.66
N LEU A 96 5.60 -10.33 -16.87
CA LEU A 96 6.50 -9.28 -17.35
C LEU A 96 7.65 -9.83 -18.20
N ALA A 97 8.12 -11.06 -17.93
CA ALA A 97 9.18 -11.69 -18.70
C ALA A 97 8.74 -12.19 -20.10
N GLU A 98 7.44 -12.44 -20.31
CA GLU A 98 6.92 -12.98 -21.57
C GLU A 98 7.14 -12.03 -22.75
N ARG A 99 7.83 -12.49 -23.79
CA ARG A 99 8.15 -11.68 -24.99
C ARG A 99 6.89 -11.19 -25.71
N ARG A 100 5.86 -12.02 -25.74
CA ARG A 100 4.53 -11.71 -26.24
C ARG A 100 3.50 -12.21 -25.25
N LEU A 101 2.53 -11.37 -24.95
CA LEU A 101 1.44 -11.70 -24.04
C LEU A 101 0.12 -11.38 -24.73
N MET A 102 -0.64 -12.42 -25.03
CA MET A 102 -1.97 -12.30 -25.60
C MET A 102 -2.96 -12.07 -24.46
N LEU A 103 -3.53 -10.87 -24.40
CA LEU A 103 -4.44 -10.48 -23.34
C LEU A 103 -5.88 -10.49 -23.86
N THR A 104 -6.79 -11.01 -23.05
CA THR A 104 -8.21 -11.03 -23.36
C THR A 104 -8.92 -9.99 -22.50
N GLU A 105 -9.76 -9.17 -23.12
CA GLU A 105 -10.60 -8.20 -22.42
C GLU A 105 -11.77 -8.88 -21.74
N ALA A 106 -11.94 -8.59 -20.43
CA ALA A 106 -13.05 -9.09 -19.66
C ALA A 106 -14.38 -8.56 -20.22
N GLY A 107 -15.36 -9.44 -20.41
CA GLY A 107 -16.69 -9.09 -20.93
C GLY A 107 -16.88 -9.42 -22.41
N ASN A 108 -16.12 -8.79 -23.32
CA ASN A 108 -16.32 -8.96 -24.77
C ASN A 108 -15.43 -10.04 -25.41
N GLY A 109 -14.41 -10.56 -24.69
CA GLY A 109 -13.51 -11.61 -25.18
C GLY A 109 -12.53 -11.16 -26.27
N LYS A 110 -12.42 -9.85 -26.54
CA LYS A 110 -11.50 -9.30 -27.55
C LYS A 110 -10.06 -9.53 -27.10
N ARG A 111 -9.23 -9.96 -28.07
CA ARG A 111 -7.82 -10.29 -27.83
C ARG A 111 -6.89 -9.19 -28.32
N TYR A 112 -5.85 -8.94 -27.54
CA TYR A 112 -4.82 -7.93 -27.81
C TYR A 112 -3.45 -8.61 -27.72
N ASP A 113 -2.69 -8.55 -28.82
CA ASP A 113 -1.29 -9.01 -28.85
C ASP A 113 -0.40 -7.89 -28.30
N THR A 114 0.21 -8.12 -27.14
CA THR A 114 1.12 -7.15 -26.51
C THR A 114 2.54 -7.69 -26.46
N GLN A 115 3.51 -6.78 -26.46
CA GLN A 115 4.93 -7.13 -26.41
C GLN A 115 5.50 -6.75 -25.06
N ARG A 116 6.53 -7.49 -24.61
CA ARG A 116 7.29 -7.12 -23.42
C ARG A 116 7.85 -5.70 -23.55
N GLY A 117 7.88 -4.98 -22.44
CA GLY A 117 8.58 -3.71 -22.37
C GLY A 117 10.06 -3.80 -22.77
N ASP A 118 10.53 -2.79 -23.51
CA ASP A 118 11.95 -2.48 -23.69
C ASP A 118 12.61 -2.08 -22.35
N PHE A 119 11.81 -1.57 -21.41
CA PHE A 119 12.20 -1.34 -20.03
C PHE A 119 11.02 -1.57 -19.08
N LEU A 120 11.36 -1.77 -17.80
CA LEU A 120 10.45 -1.90 -16.67
C LEU A 120 10.69 -0.76 -15.68
N VAL A 121 9.62 -0.15 -15.18
CA VAL A 121 9.64 0.78 -14.06
C VAL A 121 9.00 0.12 -12.84
N MET A 122 9.76 0.03 -11.75
CA MET A 122 9.27 -0.35 -10.41
C MET A 122 8.89 0.91 -9.64
N GLY A 123 7.62 1.03 -9.28
CA GLY A 123 6.98 2.28 -8.89
C GLY A 123 6.86 2.55 -7.40
N GLY A 124 7.70 1.96 -6.55
CA GLY A 124 7.56 2.00 -5.09
C GLY A 124 7.51 0.60 -4.48
N ASP A 125 7.92 0.51 -3.22
CA ASP A 125 7.95 -0.68 -2.35
C ASP A 125 8.35 -1.97 -3.05
N GLN A 126 9.65 -2.17 -3.25
CA GLN A 126 10.11 -3.39 -3.92
C GLN A 126 10.29 -4.58 -2.97
N VAL A 127 10.10 -4.38 -1.67
CA VAL A 127 10.29 -5.40 -0.65
C VAL A 127 9.44 -5.14 0.60
N TYR A 128 8.91 -6.21 1.19
CA TYR A 128 8.23 -6.16 2.49
C TYR A 128 8.84 -7.19 3.47
N PRO A 129 8.68 -7.01 4.80
CA PRO A 129 8.03 -5.89 5.46
C PRO A 129 8.91 -4.65 5.53
N ALA A 130 10.20 -4.76 5.21
CA ALA A 130 11.16 -3.67 5.25
C ALA A 130 12.38 -3.98 4.38
N ALA A 131 13.08 -2.94 3.97
CA ALA A 131 14.36 -3.04 3.29
C ALA A 131 15.39 -3.87 4.10
N GLY A 132 16.03 -4.79 3.39
CA GLY A 132 17.12 -5.61 3.91
C GLY A 132 17.76 -6.41 2.79
N LYS A 133 19.07 -6.64 2.88
CA LYS A 133 19.81 -7.39 1.84
C LYS A 133 19.21 -8.77 1.57
N GLU A 134 18.88 -9.51 2.62
CA GLU A 134 18.29 -10.85 2.51
C GLU A 134 16.85 -10.79 1.99
N ASP A 135 16.04 -9.85 2.50
CA ASP A 135 14.68 -9.65 2.03
C ASP A 135 14.62 -9.29 0.55
N TYR A 136 15.43 -8.34 0.07
CA TYR A 136 15.54 -8.05 -1.37
C TYR A 136 15.96 -9.29 -2.17
N SER A 137 16.92 -10.06 -1.66
CA SER A 137 17.40 -11.27 -2.33
C SER A 137 16.28 -12.31 -2.48
N ASN A 138 15.55 -12.57 -1.40
CA ASN A 138 14.56 -13.64 -1.32
C ASN A 138 13.21 -13.26 -1.94
N ARG A 139 12.83 -11.98 -1.86
CA ARG A 139 11.49 -11.51 -2.18
C ARG A 139 11.39 -10.79 -3.51
N LEU A 140 12.48 -10.22 -4.02
CA LEU A 140 12.52 -9.52 -5.31
C LEU A 140 13.49 -10.15 -6.30
N VAL A 141 14.79 -10.15 -5.96
CA VAL A 141 15.87 -10.54 -6.88
C VAL A 141 15.75 -12.00 -7.28
N GLY A 142 15.50 -12.90 -6.33
CA GLY A 142 15.29 -14.34 -6.56
C GLY A 142 14.12 -14.60 -7.51
N PRO A 143 12.90 -14.12 -7.21
CA PRO A 143 11.74 -14.22 -8.09
C PRO A 143 11.97 -13.65 -9.50
N TYR A 144 12.46 -12.41 -9.62
CA TYR A 144 12.70 -11.82 -10.93
C TYR A 144 13.79 -12.56 -11.69
N ARG A 145 14.93 -12.87 -11.06
CA ARG A 145 15.97 -13.70 -11.68
C ARG A 145 15.41 -15.05 -12.14
N SER A 146 14.53 -15.68 -11.38
CA SER A 146 13.92 -16.95 -11.78
C SER A 146 13.00 -16.80 -13.00
N ALA A 147 12.37 -15.63 -13.16
CA ALA A 147 11.38 -15.38 -14.20
C ALA A 147 12.00 -15.02 -15.54
N LEU A 148 13.07 -14.22 -15.53
CA LEU A 148 13.91 -13.95 -16.69
C LEU A 148 15.37 -14.14 -16.26
N PRO A 149 15.91 -15.37 -16.30
CA PRO A 149 17.27 -15.62 -15.83
C PRO A 149 18.34 -14.93 -16.66
N TRP A 150 18.07 -14.75 -17.95
CA TRP A 150 19.03 -14.16 -18.86
C TRP A 150 18.36 -13.49 -20.06
N ALA A 151 18.99 -12.43 -20.53
CA ALA A 151 18.72 -11.82 -21.81
C ALA A 151 20.04 -11.42 -22.48
N PRO A 152 20.20 -11.63 -23.80
CA PRO A 152 21.39 -11.19 -24.51
C PRO A 152 21.60 -9.67 -24.36
N LYS A 153 22.86 -9.24 -24.22
CA LYS A 153 23.22 -7.82 -24.17
C LYS A 153 22.70 -7.09 -25.42
N GLY A 154 22.05 -5.95 -25.22
CA GLY A 154 21.41 -5.16 -26.29
C GLY A 154 20.01 -5.64 -26.67
N LYS A 155 19.55 -6.77 -26.13
CA LYS A 155 18.16 -7.26 -26.21
C LYS A 155 17.53 -7.42 -24.82
N ASN A 156 18.26 -7.06 -23.77
CA ASN A 156 17.81 -7.09 -22.39
C ASN A 156 16.87 -5.91 -22.12
N PRO A 157 15.77 -6.12 -21.40
CA PRO A 157 14.99 -5.01 -20.89
C PRO A 157 15.82 -4.20 -19.87
N LEU A 158 15.68 -2.89 -19.91
CA LEU A 158 16.23 -2.01 -18.86
C LEU A 158 15.32 -2.02 -17.63
N LEU A 159 15.85 -1.62 -16.48
CA LEU A 159 15.11 -1.52 -15.23
C LEU A 159 15.39 -0.19 -14.53
N PHE A 160 14.30 0.46 -14.13
CA PHE A 160 14.30 1.66 -13.32
C PHE A 160 13.39 1.42 -12.11
N ALA A 161 13.67 2.08 -11.00
CA ALA A 161 12.91 1.95 -9.77
C ALA A 161 12.85 3.30 -9.04
N ILE A 162 11.76 3.58 -8.35
CA ILE A 162 11.70 4.61 -7.30
C ILE A 162 11.44 3.91 -5.96
N PRO A 163 12.02 4.40 -4.85
CA PRO A 163 11.77 3.82 -3.54
C PRO A 163 10.39 4.21 -3.01
N GLY A 164 9.72 3.30 -2.32
CA GLY A 164 8.58 3.58 -1.44
C GLY A 164 8.99 3.60 0.03
N ASN A 165 8.02 3.74 0.93
CA ASN A 165 8.25 3.82 2.38
C ASN A 165 8.93 2.56 2.92
N HIS A 166 8.61 1.37 2.41
CA HIS A 166 9.23 0.12 2.85
C HIS A 166 10.68 -0.04 2.40
N ASP A 167 11.07 0.62 1.30
CA ASP A 167 12.46 0.68 0.83
C ASP A 167 13.31 1.65 1.69
N TRP A 168 12.68 2.62 2.35
CA TRP A 168 13.34 3.68 3.13
C TRP A 168 13.73 3.28 4.56
N TYR A 169 13.20 2.17 5.10
CA TYR A 169 13.45 1.79 6.50
C TYR A 169 14.91 1.50 6.85
N ASP A 170 15.80 1.26 5.87
CA ASP A 170 17.24 1.14 6.08
C ASP A 170 18.06 2.37 5.61
N GLY A 171 17.40 3.49 5.32
CA GLY A 171 18.01 4.70 4.78
C GLY A 171 18.41 4.58 3.30
N LEU A 172 17.69 3.78 2.51
CA LEU A 172 17.96 3.45 1.09
C LEU A 172 19.28 2.72 0.84
N ALA A 173 19.93 2.16 1.85
CA ALA A 173 21.22 1.50 1.69
C ALA A 173 21.10 0.28 0.77
N SER A 174 20.10 -0.58 1.02
CA SER A 174 19.86 -1.78 0.20
C SER A 174 19.33 -1.42 -1.19
N PHE A 175 18.41 -0.46 -1.28
CA PHE A 175 17.88 0.04 -2.55
C PHE A 175 19.00 0.57 -3.45
N SER A 176 19.83 1.48 -2.93
CA SER A 176 20.93 2.11 -3.67
C SER A 176 21.93 1.08 -4.17
N ARG A 177 22.29 0.11 -3.32
CA ARG A 177 23.20 -0.99 -3.70
C ARG A 177 22.67 -1.81 -4.87
N LEU A 178 21.35 -2.02 -4.95
CA LEU A 178 20.72 -2.84 -5.96
C LEU A 178 20.54 -2.08 -7.28
N PHE A 179 19.99 -0.85 -7.21
CA PHE A 179 19.53 -0.13 -8.39
C PHE A 179 20.56 0.87 -8.96
N HIS A 180 21.43 1.47 -8.15
CA HIS A 180 22.27 2.61 -8.56
C HIS A 180 23.58 2.26 -9.30
N HIS A 181 23.81 0.97 -9.60
CA HIS A 181 25.11 0.49 -10.08
C HIS A 181 25.04 -0.30 -11.40
N LYS A 182 24.03 -0.02 -12.23
CA LYS A 182 23.81 -0.66 -13.53
C LYS A 182 23.90 -2.20 -13.50
N ARG A 183 23.40 -2.79 -12.41
CA ARG A 183 23.49 -4.22 -12.08
C ARG A 183 22.49 -5.04 -12.89
N TRP A 184 22.68 -6.34 -12.86
CA TRP A 184 21.76 -7.29 -13.48
C TRP A 184 20.90 -7.97 -12.42
N ILE A 185 19.58 -7.96 -12.64
CA ILE A 185 18.60 -8.77 -11.91
C ILE A 185 18.08 -9.79 -12.92
N GLY A 186 18.70 -10.97 -12.98
CA GLY A 186 18.49 -11.89 -14.09
C GLY A 186 18.82 -11.22 -15.43
N GLY A 187 17.86 -11.19 -16.33
CA GLY A 187 17.94 -10.56 -17.65
C GLY A 187 17.59 -9.06 -17.67
N TRP A 188 17.12 -8.48 -16.56
CA TRP A 188 16.93 -7.02 -16.47
C TRP A 188 18.22 -6.32 -16.05
N GLN A 189 18.49 -5.15 -16.64
CA GLN A 189 19.65 -4.34 -16.29
C GLN A 189 19.24 -2.98 -15.72
N THR A 190 19.62 -2.70 -14.47
CA THR A 190 19.36 -1.39 -13.85
C THR A 190 20.11 -0.28 -14.58
N GLN A 191 19.63 0.96 -14.54
CA GLN A 191 20.26 2.07 -15.27
C GLN A 191 20.56 3.29 -14.41
N GLN A 192 19.66 3.63 -13.49
CA GLN A 192 19.79 4.81 -12.64
C GLN A 192 21.01 4.75 -11.72
N THR A 193 21.41 5.91 -11.22
CA THR A 193 22.54 6.09 -10.30
C THR A 193 22.16 6.81 -9.01
N ARG A 194 20.86 7.11 -8.88
CA ARG A 194 20.21 7.85 -7.80
C ARG A 194 18.76 7.35 -7.66
N SER A 195 18.08 7.75 -6.59
CA SER A 195 16.74 7.24 -6.24
C SER A 195 15.61 7.74 -7.15
N TYR A 196 15.90 8.75 -7.96
CA TYR A 196 15.03 9.32 -8.98
C TYR A 196 15.71 9.22 -10.35
N PHE A 197 14.93 9.33 -11.42
CA PHE A 197 15.46 9.21 -12.79
C PHE A 197 14.58 9.95 -13.82
N ALA A 198 15.16 10.16 -15.02
CA ALA A 198 14.43 10.61 -16.19
C ALA A 198 14.76 9.77 -17.42
N ILE A 199 13.76 9.53 -18.26
CA ILE A 199 13.87 8.79 -19.52
C ILE A 199 13.26 9.62 -20.63
N LYS A 200 14.05 9.89 -21.66
CA LYS A 200 13.57 10.52 -22.89
C LYS A 200 13.06 9.44 -23.84
N LEU A 201 11.81 9.57 -24.28
CA LEU A 201 11.15 8.61 -25.15
C LEU A 201 10.89 9.21 -26.54
N PRO A 202 10.52 8.39 -27.54
CA PRO A 202 10.14 8.88 -28.85
C PRO A 202 8.95 9.85 -28.80
N HIS A 203 8.85 10.72 -29.80
CA HIS A 203 7.72 11.65 -29.98
C HIS A 203 7.53 12.65 -28.83
N ASP A 204 8.63 13.17 -28.28
CA ASP A 204 8.64 14.17 -27.19
C ASP A 204 7.86 13.71 -25.95
N TRP A 205 7.91 12.41 -25.66
CA TRP A 205 7.45 11.83 -24.39
C TRP A 205 8.63 11.71 -23.42
N TRP A 206 8.34 11.91 -22.14
CA TRP A 206 9.29 11.74 -21.05
C TRP A 206 8.66 10.95 -19.91
N ILE A 207 9.48 10.16 -19.22
CA ILE A 207 9.12 9.56 -17.93
C ILE A 207 10.04 10.15 -16.87
N TRP A 208 9.46 10.65 -15.80
CA TRP A 208 10.19 11.00 -14.58
C TRP A 208 9.75 10.07 -13.45
N GLY A 209 10.71 9.55 -12.69
CA GLY A 209 10.45 8.88 -11.43
C GLY A 209 11.01 9.74 -10.31
N ILE A 210 10.14 10.19 -9.39
CA ILE A 210 10.50 11.04 -8.26
C ILE A 210 10.55 10.23 -6.96
N ASP A 211 11.45 10.63 -6.07
CA ASP A 211 11.59 10.07 -4.72
C ASP A 211 11.07 11.09 -3.70
N ILE A 212 9.85 10.86 -3.22
CA ILE A 212 9.13 11.72 -2.27
C ILE A 212 9.48 11.43 -0.80
N GLN A 213 10.44 10.52 -0.53
CA GLN A 213 10.77 10.05 0.82
C GLN A 213 9.52 9.55 1.59
N LEU A 214 9.60 9.38 2.91
CA LEU A 214 8.48 9.12 3.83
C LEU A 214 7.52 10.33 3.96
N GLY A 215 7.20 11.01 2.85
CA GLY A 215 6.34 12.19 2.81
C GLY A 215 6.99 13.50 3.27
N SER A 216 8.33 13.59 3.31
CA SER A 216 9.06 14.83 3.60
C SER A 216 9.33 15.67 2.35
N ASP A 217 9.84 16.90 2.55
CA ASP A 217 10.16 17.80 1.45
C ASP A 217 11.17 17.17 0.49
N VAL A 218 10.96 17.36 -0.81
CA VAL A 218 11.88 16.92 -1.86
C VAL A 218 13.18 17.73 -1.74
N ASP A 219 14.32 17.05 -1.68
CA ASP A 219 15.62 17.70 -1.56
C ASP A 219 15.94 18.62 -2.77
N ASN A 220 16.76 19.66 -2.52
CA ASN A 220 17.10 20.65 -3.54
C ASN A 220 17.86 20.02 -4.74
N ALA A 221 18.68 19.00 -4.51
CA ALA A 221 19.45 18.36 -5.57
C ALA A 221 18.54 17.64 -6.59
N GLN A 222 17.45 17.02 -6.11
CA GLN A 222 16.42 16.44 -6.95
C GLN A 222 15.63 17.51 -7.72
N ILE A 223 15.26 18.61 -7.05
CA ILE A 223 14.57 19.75 -7.70
C ILE A 223 15.44 20.32 -8.83
N ASP A 224 16.72 20.60 -8.56
CA ASP A 224 17.66 21.17 -9.53
C ASP A 224 17.89 20.21 -10.71
N TYR A 225 17.98 18.91 -10.45
CA TYR A 225 18.07 17.89 -11.49
C TYR A 225 16.89 17.94 -12.46
N PHE A 226 15.65 17.96 -11.96
CA PHE A 226 14.48 18.01 -12.83
C PHE A 226 14.28 19.38 -13.49
N LYS A 227 14.70 20.48 -12.85
CA LYS A 227 14.73 21.81 -13.47
C LYS A 227 15.70 21.88 -14.64
N ASP A 228 16.92 21.33 -14.52
CA ASP A 228 17.87 21.26 -15.66
C ASP A 228 17.24 20.49 -16.84
N ILE A 229 16.60 19.36 -16.56
CA ILE A 229 15.96 18.55 -17.60
C ILE A 229 14.83 19.32 -18.27
N ALA A 230 13.93 19.92 -17.49
CA ALA A 230 12.80 20.68 -18.01
C ALA A 230 13.26 21.88 -18.87
N GLN A 231 14.20 22.67 -18.35
CA GLN A 231 14.65 23.91 -18.98
C GLN A 231 15.56 23.65 -20.18
N ASN A 232 16.54 22.76 -20.02
CA ASN A 232 17.68 22.68 -20.93
C ASN A 232 17.65 21.46 -21.84
N ARG A 233 16.79 20.45 -21.58
CA ARG A 233 16.78 19.17 -22.32
C ARG A 233 15.43 18.84 -22.95
N MET A 234 14.33 19.27 -22.35
CA MET A 234 12.99 19.05 -22.88
C MET A 234 12.60 20.12 -23.89
N ARG A 235 11.95 19.69 -24.97
CA ARG A 235 11.30 20.63 -25.88
C ARG A 235 10.07 21.22 -25.20
N ASN A 236 9.85 22.53 -25.31
CA ASN A 236 8.64 23.16 -24.76
C ASN A 236 7.36 22.45 -25.26
N GLY A 237 6.41 22.18 -24.38
CA GLY A 237 5.21 21.37 -24.69
C GLY A 237 5.41 19.85 -24.74
N SER A 238 6.59 19.32 -24.36
CA SER A 238 6.82 17.88 -24.17
C SER A 238 5.79 17.25 -23.24
N LYS A 239 5.50 15.96 -23.45
CA LYS A 239 4.50 15.19 -22.69
C LYS A 239 5.20 14.38 -21.61
N LEU A 240 4.68 14.41 -20.40
CA LEU A 240 5.28 13.80 -19.23
C LEU A 240 4.38 12.72 -18.62
N ILE A 241 5.01 11.59 -18.32
CA ILE A 241 4.52 10.55 -17.43
C ILE A 241 5.32 10.68 -16.13
N LEU A 242 4.64 10.85 -14.99
CA LEU A 242 5.29 11.01 -13.69
C LEU A 242 5.00 9.80 -12.82
N CYS A 243 6.04 9.17 -12.29
CA CYS A 243 5.97 8.05 -11.37
C CYS A 243 6.31 8.54 -9.97
N SER A 244 5.44 8.25 -9.01
CA SER A 244 5.60 8.54 -7.58
C SER A 244 5.22 7.30 -6.79
N ALA A 245 5.89 7.00 -5.67
CA ALA A 245 5.54 5.83 -4.87
C ALA A 245 4.08 5.88 -4.40
N GLU A 246 3.68 7.04 -3.88
CA GLU A 246 2.35 7.24 -3.32
C GLU A 246 1.38 7.96 -4.28
N PRO A 247 0.08 7.60 -4.27
CA PRO A 247 -0.97 8.27 -5.02
C PRO A 247 -1.44 9.53 -4.28
N SER A 248 -0.57 10.55 -4.21
CA SER A 248 -0.84 11.80 -3.48
C SER A 248 -2.17 12.47 -3.88
N TRP A 249 -2.64 12.27 -5.13
CA TRP A 249 -3.93 12.75 -5.60
C TRP A 249 -5.14 12.07 -4.94
N VAL A 250 -5.02 10.82 -4.50
CA VAL A 250 -6.05 10.12 -3.71
C VAL A 250 -5.94 10.53 -2.25
N TYR A 251 -4.73 10.64 -1.72
CA TYR A 251 -4.52 11.11 -0.34
C TYR A 251 -4.95 12.55 -0.12
N ALA A 252 -4.89 13.40 -1.15
CA ALA A 252 -5.48 14.73 -1.11
C ALA A 252 -6.98 14.72 -0.77
N GLU A 253 -7.71 13.74 -1.29
CA GLU A 253 -9.16 13.57 -1.06
C GLU A 253 -9.44 12.83 0.26
N LEU A 254 -8.61 11.85 0.64
CA LEU A 254 -8.84 11.02 1.83
C LEU A 254 -8.27 11.62 3.13
N GLU A 255 -7.14 12.32 3.05
CA GLU A 255 -6.38 12.80 4.20
C GLU A 255 -6.26 14.32 4.27
N GLY A 256 -6.62 15.00 3.18
CA GLY A 256 -6.60 16.44 3.01
C GLY A 256 -5.49 16.94 2.09
N TYR A 257 -5.66 18.17 1.58
CA TYR A 257 -4.87 18.75 0.49
C TYR A 257 -3.35 18.82 0.71
N LYS A 258 -2.90 18.85 1.96
CA LYS A 258 -1.46 18.88 2.27
C LYS A 258 -0.71 17.65 1.73
N ALA A 259 -1.39 16.51 1.60
CA ALA A 259 -0.81 15.32 1.00
C ALA A 259 -0.39 15.54 -0.47
N TYR A 260 -0.92 16.58 -1.14
CA TYR A 260 -0.59 16.92 -2.52
C TYR A 260 0.48 18.02 -2.67
N ASP A 261 0.91 18.67 -1.58
CA ASP A 261 1.73 19.90 -1.66
C ASP A 261 3.02 19.69 -2.47
N ASN A 262 3.73 18.58 -2.23
CA ASN A 262 4.95 18.20 -2.97
C ASN A 262 4.68 18.02 -4.47
N MET A 263 3.57 17.36 -4.82
CA MET A 263 3.19 17.13 -6.21
C MET A 263 2.76 18.43 -6.89
N ALA A 264 1.98 19.27 -6.21
CA ALA A 264 1.56 20.57 -6.69
C ALA A 264 2.76 21.49 -6.95
N TYR A 265 3.77 21.46 -6.07
CA TYR A 265 5.02 22.17 -6.27
C TYR A 265 5.75 21.67 -7.52
N PHE A 266 5.88 20.35 -7.71
CA PHE A 266 6.49 19.79 -8.91
C PHE A 266 5.76 20.20 -10.19
N GLU A 267 4.42 20.11 -10.20
CA GLU A 267 3.61 20.55 -11.34
C GLU A 267 3.85 22.02 -11.68
N LYS A 268 3.82 22.91 -10.69
CA LYS A 268 3.82 24.36 -10.90
C LYS A 268 5.21 25.01 -10.96
N ARG A 269 6.24 24.43 -10.33
CA ARG A 269 7.58 25.04 -10.21
C ARG A 269 8.68 24.27 -10.93
N VAL A 270 8.39 23.05 -11.40
CA VAL A 270 9.35 22.21 -12.11
C VAL A 270 8.85 21.84 -13.50
N ILE A 271 7.59 21.42 -13.64
CA ILE A 271 7.00 21.00 -14.92
C ILE A 271 6.47 22.19 -15.73
N GLU A 272 5.90 23.19 -15.06
CA GLU A 272 5.34 24.40 -15.68
C GLU A 272 5.89 25.68 -15.04
N ASP A 273 7.10 26.10 -15.38
CA ASP A 273 7.64 27.35 -14.84
C ASP A 273 7.42 28.54 -15.79
N GLN A 274 6.43 29.37 -15.48
CA GLN A 274 6.13 30.60 -16.21
C GLN A 274 7.26 31.63 -16.12
N ALA A 275 7.99 31.69 -15.00
CA ALA A 275 9.12 32.61 -14.84
C ALA A 275 10.28 32.22 -15.75
N GLN A 276 10.42 30.93 -16.05
CA GLN A 276 11.45 30.37 -16.93
C GLN A 276 10.95 30.11 -18.37
N ASN A 277 9.73 30.55 -18.70
CA ASN A 277 9.13 30.55 -20.04
C ASN A 277 9.00 29.15 -20.71
N TYR A 278 8.69 28.11 -19.93
CA TYR A 278 8.33 26.80 -20.47
C TYR A 278 7.08 26.21 -19.81
N LYS A 279 6.39 25.33 -20.55
CA LYS A 279 5.22 24.59 -20.06
C LYS A 279 5.19 23.20 -20.68
N HIS A 280 5.52 22.19 -19.88
CA HIS A 280 5.35 20.79 -20.27
C HIS A 280 3.97 20.28 -19.85
N HIS A 281 3.57 19.14 -20.40
CA HIS A 281 2.23 18.59 -20.17
C HIS A 281 2.31 17.33 -19.31
N PHE A 282 1.95 17.43 -18.03
CA PHE A 282 1.81 16.27 -17.15
C PHE A 282 0.54 15.48 -17.53
N MET A 283 0.72 14.43 -18.34
CA MET A 283 -0.37 13.66 -18.94
C MET A 283 -0.78 12.46 -18.11
N VAL A 284 0.17 11.73 -17.51
CA VAL A 284 -0.11 10.45 -16.83
C VAL A 284 0.64 10.36 -15.52
N GLY A 285 -0.08 10.30 -14.40
CA GLY A 285 0.49 9.97 -13.09
C GLY A 285 0.38 8.48 -12.83
N LEU A 286 1.49 7.86 -12.41
CA LEU A 286 1.58 6.44 -12.06
C LEU A 286 2.05 6.31 -10.60
N SER A 287 1.41 5.43 -9.84
CA SER A 287 1.72 5.21 -8.43
C SER A 287 1.42 3.78 -7.96
N GLY A 288 1.97 3.43 -6.80
CA GLY A 288 1.69 2.21 -6.05
C GLY A 288 1.05 2.54 -4.70
N ASP A 289 1.61 1.96 -3.63
CA ASP A 289 1.33 2.12 -2.19
C ASP A 289 -0.06 1.61 -1.78
N LEU A 290 -1.10 2.02 -2.51
CA LEU A 290 -2.41 1.37 -2.43
C LEU A 290 -2.36 0.11 -3.28
N HIS A 291 -2.31 -1.07 -2.64
CA HIS A 291 -2.06 -2.36 -3.27
C HIS A 291 -3.21 -2.91 -4.15
N THR A 292 -3.63 -2.12 -5.12
CA THR A 292 -4.84 -2.32 -5.91
C THR A 292 -4.68 -1.67 -7.28
N TYR A 293 -5.73 -1.72 -8.10
CA TYR A 293 -5.81 -0.94 -9.33
C TYR A 293 -6.96 0.06 -9.25
N ALA A 294 -6.67 1.30 -9.62
CA ALA A 294 -7.67 2.33 -9.85
C ALA A 294 -7.20 3.29 -10.94
N ARG A 295 -8.12 3.72 -11.81
CA ARG A 295 -7.83 4.74 -12.82
C ARG A 295 -8.77 5.92 -12.70
N TYR A 296 -8.21 7.12 -12.62
CA TYR A 296 -8.94 8.37 -12.64
C TYR A 296 -8.61 9.16 -13.91
N GLU A 297 -9.63 9.72 -14.54
CA GLU A 297 -9.53 10.54 -15.74
C GLU A 297 -10.01 11.97 -15.47
N ASP A 298 -9.34 12.93 -16.09
CA ASP A 298 -9.68 14.33 -15.92
C ASP A 298 -11.09 14.63 -16.50
N ALA A 299 -11.94 15.23 -15.66
CA ALA A 299 -13.29 15.64 -16.02
C ALA A 299 -13.32 16.80 -17.03
N GLY A 300 -12.23 17.58 -17.08
CA GLY A 300 -11.99 18.65 -18.05
C GLY A 300 -11.71 18.15 -19.47
N ASN A 301 -11.66 16.83 -19.68
CA ASN A 301 -11.46 16.19 -20.98
C ASN A 301 -10.12 16.57 -21.65
N THR A 302 -9.11 16.95 -20.84
CA THR A 302 -7.75 17.28 -21.31
C THR A 302 -6.97 16.04 -21.77
N GLY A 303 -7.44 14.85 -21.38
CA GLY A 303 -6.79 13.57 -21.63
C GLY A 303 -5.81 13.15 -20.53
N LYS A 304 -5.70 13.92 -19.45
CA LYS A 304 -4.90 13.54 -18.27
C LYS A 304 -5.47 12.29 -17.59
N GLN A 305 -4.58 11.45 -17.08
CA GLN A 305 -4.91 10.22 -16.36
C GLN A 305 -4.08 10.11 -15.08
N ARG A 306 -4.63 9.43 -14.08
CA ARG A 306 -3.96 9.06 -12.84
C ARG A 306 -4.24 7.58 -12.55
N PHE A 307 -3.18 6.81 -12.33
CA PHE A 307 -3.27 5.37 -12.12
C PHE A 307 -2.65 4.98 -10.79
N ILE A 308 -3.38 4.16 -10.05
CA ILE A 308 -2.85 3.31 -8.99
C ILE A 308 -2.65 1.93 -9.62
N ALA A 309 -1.44 1.41 -9.55
CA ALA A 309 -1.06 0.09 -10.05
C ALA A 309 -0.18 -0.66 -9.05
N GLY A 310 -0.66 -0.75 -7.80
CA GLY A 310 0.05 -1.33 -6.67
C GLY A 310 -0.14 -2.82 -6.47
N GLY A 311 -0.53 -3.55 -7.50
CA GLY A 311 -0.79 -4.98 -7.40
C GLY A 311 0.41 -5.85 -7.70
N GLY A 312 1.66 -5.41 -7.49
CA GLY A 312 2.84 -6.12 -8.02
C GLY A 312 3.25 -7.38 -7.26
N GLY A 313 2.89 -7.49 -6.00
CA GLY A 313 3.27 -8.61 -5.14
C GLY A 313 2.69 -8.53 -3.71
N ALA A 314 2.48 -7.32 -3.19
CA ALA A 314 1.91 -7.04 -1.87
C ALA A 314 0.51 -7.60 -1.66
N TYR A 315 0.07 -7.77 -0.42
CA TYR A 315 -1.32 -8.13 -0.12
C TYR A 315 -2.32 -7.14 -0.72
N LEU A 316 -3.51 -7.58 -1.12
CA LEU A 316 -4.52 -6.72 -1.75
C LEU A 316 -4.99 -5.55 -0.83
N TYR A 317 -5.15 -4.34 -1.37
CA TYR A 317 -5.83 -3.21 -0.72
C TYR A 317 -7.29 -3.03 -1.21
N PRO A 318 -8.24 -2.59 -0.37
CA PRO A 318 -9.63 -2.44 -0.77
C PRO A 318 -9.88 -1.31 -1.78
N THR A 319 -10.67 -1.63 -2.80
CA THR A 319 -11.22 -0.62 -3.74
C THR A 319 -12.52 0.03 -3.28
N HIS A 320 -13.26 -0.57 -2.34
CA HIS A 320 -14.60 -0.08 -1.97
C HIS A 320 -14.61 1.18 -1.11
N ASP A 321 -13.45 1.54 -0.54
CA ASP A 321 -13.23 2.77 0.23
C ASP A 321 -12.55 3.88 -0.59
N LEU A 322 -12.11 3.57 -1.82
CA LEU A 322 -11.52 4.60 -2.68
C LEU A 322 -12.58 5.62 -3.09
N PRO A 323 -12.23 6.90 -3.32
CA PRO A 323 -13.16 7.89 -3.83
C PRO A 323 -13.49 7.65 -5.30
N GLU A 324 -14.67 8.04 -5.75
CA GLU A 324 -15.03 8.02 -7.19
C GLU A 324 -14.64 9.32 -7.91
N ILE A 325 -14.47 10.40 -7.15
CA ILE A 325 -14.15 11.73 -7.63
C ILE A 325 -12.98 12.23 -6.81
N LEU A 326 -12.00 12.83 -7.47
CA LEU A 326 -10.88 13.51 -6.82
C LEU A 326 -10.99 15.00 -7.10
N ASN A 327 -10.88 15.80 -6.04
CA ASN A 327 -10.84 17.26 -6.14
C ASN A 327 -9.42 17.73 -5.78
N ILE A 328 -8.56 17.85 -6.80
CA ILE A 328 -7.14 18.13 -6.59
C ILE A 328 -6.92 19.65 -6.63
N PRO A 329 -6.39 20.26 -5.56
CA PRO A 329 -6.08 21.68 -5.56
C PRO A 329 -4.85 21.94 -6.41
N GLN A 330 -4.92 23.00 -7.22
CA GLN A 330 -3.79 23.49 -8.01
C GLN A 330 -3.13 24.67 -7.30
N MET A 331 -1.80 24.70 -7.32
CA MET A 331 -1.02 25.80 -6.75
C MET A 331 -1.15 27.05 -7.62
N THR A 332 -1.60 28.17 -7.05
CA THR A 332 -1.73 29.47 -7.72
C THR A 332 -0.72 30.48 -7.20
N ASP A 333 -0.26 31.39 -8.07
CA ASP A 333 0.71 32.45 -7.70
C ASP A 333 0.08 33.59 -6.89
N SER A 334 -1.26 33.70 -6.89
CA SER A 334 -2.02 34.70 -6.16
C SER A 334 -3.18 34.05 -5.37
N PRO A 335 -3.15 34.02 -4.03
CA PRO A 335 -4.34 33.70 -3.23
C PRO A 335 -5.44 34.78 -3.46
N PRO A 336 -6.75 34.45 -3.34
CA PRO A 336 -7.33 33.29 -2.66
C PRO A 336 -7.96 32.23 -3.58
N THR A 337 -7.84 32.33 -4.91
CA THR A 337 -8.49 31.39 -5.83
C THR A 337 -7.74 30.06 -5.87
N VAL A 338 -8.26 29.06 -5.16
CA VAL A 338 -7.85 27.66 -5.36
C VAL A 338 -8.59 27.12 -6.57
N VAL A 339 -7.85 26.87 -7.65
CA VAL A 339 -8.37 26.15 -8.80
C VAL A 339 -8.39 24.67 -8.45
N ILE A 340 -9.54 24.03 -8.60
CA ILE A 340 -9.69 22.58 -8.35
C ILE A 340 -9.72 21.87 -9.69
N GLU A 341 -8.77 20.96 -9.90
CA GLU A 341 -8.80 20.01 -10.99
C GLU A 341 -9.59 18.77 -10.56
N LYS A 342 -10.65 18.45 -11.31
CA LYS A 342 -11.56 17.36 -10.96
C LYS A 342 -11.25 16.13 -11.80
N PHE A 343 -10.99 15.01 -11.16
CA PHE A 343 -10.88 13.72 -11.82
C PHE A 343 -12.04 12.81 -11.43
N HIS A 344 -12.52 12.00 -12.36
CA HIS A 344 -13.53 10.97 -12.13
C HIS A 344 -12.92 9.60 -12.33
N ILE A 345 -13.44 8.60 -11.65
CA ILE A 345 -13.08 7.22 -11.94
C ILE A 345 -13.37 6.90 -13.41
N GLY A 346 -12.43 6.21 -14.04
CA GLY A 346 -12.43 5.89 -15.46
C GLY A 346 -13.71 5.19 -15.92
N ASN A 347 -14.36 5.80 -16.93
CA ASN A 347 -15.56 5.35 -17.63
C ASN A 347 -16.71 4.78 -16.77
N LYS A 348 -17.25 5.65 -15.92
CA LYS A 348 -18.61 6.16 -16.15
C LYS A 348 -18.57 7.09 -17.37
N THR A 349 -19.15 6.72 -18.50
CA THR A 349 -19.23 7.63 -19.67
C THR A 349 -20.24 8.75 -19.39
N ARG A 350 -19.82 10.02 -19.52
CA ARG A 350 -20.70 11.19 -19.47
C ARG A 350 -21.52 11.29 -20.76
N GLN A 351 -22.83 11.10 -20.70
CA GLN A 351 -23.76 11.59 -21.72
C GLN A 351 -24.36 12.95 -21.28
N PRO A 352 -24.89 13.78 -22.21
CA PRO A 352 -25.45 15.11 -21.90
C PRO A 352 -26.60 15.13 -20.88
N ASP A 353 -27.20 13.96 -20.61
CA ASP A 353 -28.49 13.76 -19.96
C ASP A 353 -28.48 12.65 -18.87
N GLY A 354 -27.31 12.10 -18.51
CA GLY A 354 -27.18 11.13 -17.42
C GLY A 354 -25.96 10.22 -17.50
N TYR A 355 -25.70 9.46 -16.42
CA TYR A 355 -24.66 8.43 -16.35
C TYR A 355 -25.14 7.17 -17.09
N ALA A 356 -24.42 6.73 -18.13
CA ALA A 356 -24.66 5.45 -18.79
C ALA A 356 -23.35 4.67 -18.97
N GLU A 357 -23.42 3.37 -18.69
CA GLU A 357 -22.34 2.40 -18.58
C GLU A 357 -21.47 2.27 -19.85
N ASN A 358 -20.19 1.95 -19.64
CA ASN A 358 -19.36 1.42 -20.72
C ASN A 358 -19.86 0.03 -21.14
N ALA A 359 -19.43 -0.50 -22.28
CA ALA A 359 -19.91 -1.79 -22.80
C ALA A 359 -19.59 -3.02 -21.90
N SER A 360 -18.90 -2.85 -20.77
CA SER A 360 -18.64 -3.86 -19.74
C SER A 360 -19.25 -3.55 -18.36
N GLY A 361 -19.95 -2.42 -18.17
CA GLY A 361 -20.66 -2.05 -16.93
C GLY A 361 -19.80 -1.73 -15.69
N ASN A 362 -18.51 -2.08 -15.67
CA ASN A 362 -17.74 -2.08 -14.42
C ASN A 362 -16.88 -0.81 -14.22
N PRO A 363 -16.86 -0.23 -12.99
CA PRO A 363 -15.93 0.82 -12.60
C PRO A 363 -14.47 0.42 -12.83
N ALA A 364 -13.58 1.38 -13.11
CA ALA A 364 -12.13 1.16 -13.29
C ALA A 364 -11.38 0.86 -11.97
N PHE A 365 -11.89 -0.11 -11.20
CA PHE A 365 -11.30 -0.68 -10.00
C PHE A 365 -11.03 -2.16 -10.23
N PHE A 366 -9.92 -2.68 -9.69
CA PHE A 366 -9.68 -4.11 -9.67
C PHE A 366 -9.08 -4.56 -8.33
N PRO A 367 -9.80 -5.37 -7.54
CA PRO A 367 -11.16 -5.90 -7.80
C PRO A 367 -12.24 -4.81 -7.84
N ASP A 368 -13.40 -5.14 -8.40
CA ASP A 368 -14.56 -4.23 -8.29
C ASP A 368 -14.99 -4.06 -6.82
N ARG A 369 -15.77 -3.02 -6.54
CA ARG A 369 -16.15 -2.68 -5.15
C ARG A 369 -16.97 -3.76 -4.45
N ASN A 370 -17.81 -4.49 -5.16
CA ASN A 370 -18.66 -5.52 -4.57
C ASN A 370 -17.83 -6.75 -4.20
N GLN A 371 -16.94 -7.17 -5.10
CA GLN A 371 -15.95 -8.20 -4.82
C GLN A 371 -15.06 -7.79 -3.63
N SER A 372 -14.59 -6.55 -3.63
CA SER A 372 -13.78 -5.98 -2.56
C SER A 372 -14.50 -6.02 -1.20
N ARG A 373 -15.79 -5.64 -1.13
CA ARG A 373 -16.60 -5.77 0.09
C ARG A 373 -16.76 -7.23 0.53
N SER A 374 -17.04 -8.14 -0.40
CA SER A 374 -17.16 -9.56 -0.07
C SER A 374 -15.84 -10.16 0.44
N ILE A 375 -14.69 -9.70 -0.07
CA ILE A 375 -13.37 -10.08 0.43
C ILE A 375 -13.15 -9.55 1.85
N ALA A 376 -13.67 -8.37 2.19
CA ALA A 376 -13.57 -7.79 3.52
C ALA A 376 -14.25 -8.66 4.60
N ASP A 377 -15.36 -9.34 4.25
CA ASP A 377 -16.09 -10.24 5.18
C ASP A 377 -15.22 -11.38 5.73
N ASN A 378 -14.21 -11.81 4.96
CA ASN A 378 -13.27 -12.85 5.40
C ASN A 378 -12.37 -12.39 6.58
N CYS A 379 -12.39 -11.10 6.94
CA CYS A 379 -11.81 -10.60 8.19
C CYS A 379 -12.48 -11.23 9.41
N LEU A 380 -13.75 -11.67 9.34
CA LEU A 380 -14.41 -12.39 10.44
C LEU A 380 -13.78 -13.75 10.75
N LEU A 381 -12.96 -14.29 9.83
CA LEU A 381 -12.15 -15.49 10.07
C LEU A 381 -10.81 -15.19 10.76
N PHE A 382 -10.66 -14.00 11.35
CA PHE A 382 -9.44 -13.52 12.00
C PHE A 382 -8.78 -14.56 12.92
N PRO A 383 -9.47 -15.28 13.82
CA PRO A 383 -8.83 -16.24 14.72
C PRO A 383 -8.11 -17.39 14.00
N PHE A 384 -8.63 -17.78 12.84
CA PHE A 384 -8.10 -18.89 12.07
C PHE A 384 -6.90 -18.48 11.21
N LYS A 385 -6.90 -17.22 10.73
CA LYS A 385 -5.84 -16.63 9.92
C LYS A 385 -4.67 -16.11 10.78
N ASN A 386 -4.96 -15.53 11.95
CA ASN A 386 -3.99 -14.81 12.79
C ASN A 386 -3.79 -15.49 14.16
N ARG A 387 -3.38 -16.76 14.14
CA ARG A 387 -3.28 -17.59 15.36
C ARG A 387 -2.28 -17.05 16.37
N TRP A 388 -1.13 -16.56 15.91
CA TRP A 388 -0.10 -15.99 16.79
C TRP A 388 -0.55 -14.69 17.45
N PHE A 389 -1.34 -13.88 16.74
CA PHE A 389 -2.02 -12.72 17.34
C PHE A 389 -2.97 -13.16 18.47
N CYS A 390 -3.77 -14.20 18.22
CA CYS A 390 -4.69 -14.73 19.23
C CYS A 390 -3.93 -15.25 20.46
N LEU A 391 -2.81 -15.94 20.26
CA LEU A 391 -1.96 -16.39 21.36
C LEU A 391 -1.35 -15.22 22.14
N LEU A 392 -0.93 -14.14 21.47
CA LEU A 392 -0.48 -12.92 22.15
C LEU A 392 -1.61 -12.30 22.98
N ALA A 393 -2.79 -12.11 22.40
CA ALA A 393 -3.95 -11.53 23.08
C ALA A 393 -4.35 -12.38 24.30
N GLY A 394 -4.40 -13.71 24.15
CA GLY A 394 -4.67 -14.63 25.26
C GLY A 394 -3.58 -14.63 26.33
N SER A 395 -2.30 -14.48 25.94
CA SER A 395 -1.19 -14.32 26.88
C SER A 395 -1.31 -13.03 27.69
N MET A 396 -1.75 -11.94 27.05
CA MET A 396 -2.07 -10.69 27.76
C MET A 396 -3.25 -10.88 28.72
N TYR A 397 -4.31 -11.58 28.30
CA TYR A 397 -5.44 -11.89 29.19
C TYR A 397 -5.00 -12.70 30.41
N PHE A 398 -4.20 -13.75 30.20
CA PHE A 398 -3.63 -14.52 31.30
C PHE A 398 -2.79 -13.64 32.24
N LEU A 399 -1.88 -12.83 31.69
CA LEU A 399 -1.02 -11.95 32.49
C LEU A 399 -1.83 -10.94 33.31
N ILE A 400 -2.83 -10.28 32.70
CA ILE A 400 -3.70 -9.33 33.39
C ILE A 400 -4.47 -10.03 34.50
N ALA A 401 -5.09 -11.18 34.20
CA ALA A 401 -5.84 -11.95 35.20
C ALA A 401 -4.96 -12.40 36.37
N TRP A 402 -3.73 -12.82 36.09
CA TRP A 402 -2.78 -13.25 37.11
C TRP A 402 -2.33 -12.08 38.00
N ILE A 403 -2.03 -10.91 37.41
CA ILE A 403 -1.71 -9.70 38.17
C ILE A 403 -2.91 -9.29 39.04
N LEU A 404 -4.12 -9.28 38.48
CA LEU A 404 -5.33 -8.91 39.21
C LEU A 404 -5.60 -9.86 40.39
N ASP A 405 -5.49 -11.17 40.21
CA ASP A 405 -5.63 -12.14 41.31
C ASP A 405 -4.53 -11.96 42.36
N SER A 406 -3.30 -11.66 41.96
CA SER A 406 -2.20 -11.38 42.89
C SER A 406 -2.48 -10.14 43.75
N VAL A 407 -2.97 -9.05 43.16
CA VAL A 407 -3.33 -7.84 43.90
C VAL A 407 -4.54 -8.10 44.79
N ALA A 408 -5.56 -8.81 44.31
CA ALA A 408 -6.73 -9.18 45.09
C ALA A 408 -6.34 -9.90 46.39
N ARG A 409 -5.47 -10.92 46.28
CA ARG A 409 -4.97 -11.67 47.44
C ARG A 409 -4.20 -10.80 48.41
N SER A 410 -3.42 -9.83 47.92
CA SER A 410 -2.74 -8.87 48.80
C SER A 410 -3.70 -8.00 49.61
N LEU A 411 -4.95 -7.85 49.15
CA LEU A 411 -6.04 -7.14 49.83
C LEU A 411 -6.93 -8.05 50.70
N GLY A 412 -6.61 -9.35 50.80
CA GLY A 412 -7.23 -10.28 51.75
C GLY A 412 -8.02 -11.44 51.14
N ALA A 413 -8.42 -11.38 49.87
CA ALA A 413 -9.16 -12.46 49.21
C ALA A 413 -8.80 -12.58 47.73
N GLY A 414 -8.65 -13.81 47.23
CA GLY A 414 -8.45 -14.05 45.80
C GLY A 414 -9.64 -13.61 44.96
N LEU A 415 -9.43 -13.52 43.64
CA LEU A 415 -10.47 -13.07 42.71
C LEU A 415 -11.70 -13.99 42.75
N PHE A 416 -11.48 -15.31 42.76
CA PHE A 416 -12.56 -16.30 42.82
C PHE A 416 -13.39 -16.22 44.12
N GLU A 417 -12.73 -16.03 45.26
CA GLU A 417 -13.41 -15.89 46.55
C GLU A 417 -14.21 -14.59 46.61
N THR A 418 -13.67 -13.50 46.06
CA THR A 418 -14.37 -12.23 45.97
C THR A 418 -15.65 -12.36 45.13
N ILE A 419 -15.57 -13.01 43.96
CA ILE A 419 -16.72 -13.28 43.07
C ILE A 419 -17.79 -14.11 43.80
N LYS A 420 -17.39 -15.14 44.55
CA LYS A 420 -18.30 -15.96 45.37
C LYS A 420 -19.00 -15.12 46.43
N THR A 421 -18.26 -14.31 47.18
CA THR A 421 -18.83 -13.48 48.25
C THR A 421 -19.81 -12.44 47.74
N GLU A 422 -19.61 -11.95 46.52
CA GLU A 422 -20.48 -10.94 45.89
C GLU A 422 -21.68 -11.55 45.13
N GLY A 423 -21.89 -12.86 45.22
CA GLY A 423 -23.10 -13.51 44.72
C GLY A 423 -23.14 -13.74 43.20
N LEU A 424 -22.05 -13.50 42.48
CA LEU A 424 -21.91 -13.72 41.03
C LEU A 424 -21.73 -15.20 40.68
N THR A 425 -22.65 -16.05 41.13
CA THR A 425 -22.44 -17.51 41.25
C THR A 425 -23.12 -18.35 40.16
N ASN A 426 -24.15 -17.83 39.49
CA ASN A 426 -24.90 -18.53 38.44
C ASN A 426 -24.54 -18.00 37.04
N THR A 427 -24.62 -18.85 36.01
CA THR A 427 -24.25 -18.50 34.62
C THR A 427 -25.07 -17.33 34.05
N VAL A 428 -26.34 -17.21 34.46
CA VAL A 428 -27.21 -16.10 34.06
C VAL A 428 -26.73 -14.77 34.64
N ASP A 429 -26.25 -14.78 35.88
CA ASP A 429 -25.69 -13.60 36.53
C ASP A 429 -24.40 -13.20 35.83
N ILE A 430 -23.49 -14.16 35.57
CA ILE A 430 -22.21 -13.93 34.89
C ILE A 430 -22.39 -13.27 33.52
N LEU A 431 -23.45 -13.58 32.78
CA LEU A 431 -23.71 -13.05 31.43
C LEU A 431 -24.49 -11.71 31.42
N SER A 432 -24.84 -11.16 32.58
CA SER A 432 -25.62 -9.93 32.68
C SER A 432 -24.76 -8.65 32.57
N PHE A 433 -25.37 -7.56 32.10
CA PHE A 433 -24.69 -6.25 31.98
C PHE A 433 -24.18 -5.69 33.31
N SER A 434 -24.81 -6.03 34.44
CA SER A 434 -24.39 -5.59 35.78
C SER A 434 -23.00 -6.12 36.15
N VAL A 435 -22.58 -7.26 35.60
CA VAL A 435 -21.24 -7.86 35.84
C VAL A 435 -20.12 -7.02 35.26
N ILE A 436 -20.36 -6.40 34.10
CA ILE A 436 -19.37 -5.51 33.47
C ILE A 436 -19.16 -4.28 34.35
N GLY A 437 -20.25 -3.69 34.86
CA GLY A 437 -20.20 -2.56 35.79
C GLY A 437 -19.48 -2.90 37.08
N TRP A 438 -19.76 -4.08 37.65
CA TRP A 438 -19.05 -4.62 38.81
C TRP A 438 -17.54 -4.77 38.53
N ALA A 439 -17.18 -5.44 37.43
CA ALA A 439 -15.79 -5.69 37.06
C ALA A 439 -15.01 -4.39 36.85
N LEU A 440 -15.64 -3.36 36.25
CA LEU A 440 -15.04 -2.02 36.12
C LEU A 440 -14.76 -1.37 37.48
N ALA A 441 -15.74 -1.38 38.39
CA ALA A 441 -15.57 -0.82 39.73
C ALA A 441 -14.47 -1.56 40.51
N TRP A 442 -14.42 -2.88 40.36
CA TRP A 442 -13.41 -3.71 41.00
C TRP A 442 -12.01 -3.47 40.45
N ILE A 443 -11.84 -3.43 39.12
CA ILE A 443 -10.57 -3.11 38.47
C ILE A 443 -10.12 -1.69 38.83
N PHE A 444 -11.04 -0.73 38.93
CA PHE A 444 -10.74 0.61 39.40
C PHE A 444 -10.17 0.60 40.83
N LYS A 445 -10.75 -0.19 41.75
CA LYS A 445 -10.19 -0.40 43.09
C LYS A 445 -8.79 -1.01 43.03
N MET A 446 -8.53 -1.95 42.12
CA MET A 446 -7.20 -2.54 41.91
C MET A 446 -6.19 -1.50 41.39
N CYS A 447 -6.59 -0.60 40.49
CA CYS A 447 -5.74 0.49 40.00
C CYS A 447 -5.31 1.44 41.11
N ILE A 448 -6.22 1.79 42.03
CA ILE A 448 -5.91 2.61 43.20
C ILE A 448 -4.93 1.87 44.12
N SER A 449 -5.12 0.57 44.27
CA SER A 449 -4.34 -0.27 45.20
C SER A 449 -2.96 -0.65 44.63
N SER A 450 -2.78 -0.64 43.31
CA SER A 450 -1.54 -1.05 42.64
C SER A 450 -1.21 -0.13 41.46
N PRO A 451 -0.18 0.74 41.59
CA PRO A 451 0.29 1.57 40.48
C PRO A 451 0.68 0.77 39.24
N GLY A 452 1.17 -0.47 39.41
CA GLY A 452 1.52 -1.35 38.29
C GLY A 452 0.31 -1.72 37.42
N VAL A 453 -0.85 -1.98 38.05
CA VAL A 453 -2.11 -2.25 37.33
C VAL A 453 -2.57 -1.00 36.59
N ALA A 454 -2.49 0.17 37.23
CA ALA A 454 -2.85 1.44 36.61
C ALA A 454 -1.99 1.76 35.38
N LEU A 455 -0.67 1.57 35.46
CA LEU A 455 0.25 1.79 34.35
C LEU A 455 0.01 0.81 33.20
N LEU A 456 -0.20 -0.48 33.50
CA LEU A 456 -0.49 -1.50 32.49
C LEU A 456 -1.77 -1.18 31.71
N LEU A 457 -2.87 -0.88 32.42
CA LEU A 457 -4.14 -0.52 31.78
C LEU A 457 -4.04 0.80 31.02
N GLY A 458 -3.32 1.78 31.56
CA GLY A 458 -3.02 3.04 30.87
C GLY A 458 -2.31 2.81 29.53
N ALA A 459 -1.30 1.93 29.50
CA ALA A 459 -0.58 1.58 28.28
C ALA A 459 -1.48 0.87 27.25
N ILE A 460 -2.35 -0.04 27.68
CA ILE A 460 -3.31 -0.74 26.81
C ILE A 460 -4.31 0.26 26.21
N ILE A 461 -4.93 1.11 27.03
CA ILE A 461 -5.89 2.12 26.59
C ILE A 461 -5.23 3.09 25.61
N TRP A 462 -4.01 3.53 25.91
CA TRP A 462 -3.23 4.38 25.01
C TRP A 462 -2.94 3.69 23.67
N GLY A 463 -2.53 2.41 23.70
CA GLY A 463 -2.30 1.61 22.49
C GLY A 463 -3.56 1.48 21.63
N LEU A 464 -4.71 1.19 22.24
CA LEU A 464 -6.01 1.12 21.53
C LEU A 464 -6.41 2.47 20.93
N PHE A 465 -6.10 3.57 21.62
CA PHE A 465 -6.32 4.92 21.08
C PHE A 465 -5.43 5.20 19.87
N GLN A 466 -4.15 4.81 19.91
CA GLN A 466 -3.26 4.95 18.74
C GLN A 466 -3.73 4.09 17.56
N PHE A 467 -4.17 2.86 17.84
CA PHE A 467 -4.72 1.96 16.82
C PHE A 467 -5.97 2.55 16.16
N ALA A 468 -6.94 3.03 16.96
CA ALA A 468 -8.13 3.71 16.43
C ALA A 468 -7.77 4.99 15.66
N LYS A 469 -6.72 5.70 16.06
CA LYS A 469 -6.26 6.91 15.36
C LYS A 469 -5.74 6.61 13.96
N GLN A 470 -5.01 5.51 13.77
CA GLN A 470 -4.46 5.11 12.47
C GLN A 470 -5.53 4.63 11.49
N GLY A 471 -6.53 3.87 11.96
CA GLY A 471 -7.59 3.35 11.07
C GLY A 471 -8.63 4.38 10.60
N ILE A 472 -8.65 5.60 11.15
CA ILE A 472 -9.71 6.61 10.91
C ILE A 472 -9.12 7.83 10.20
N THR A 473 -8.30 7.61 9.17
CA THR A 473 -7.71 8.70 8.38
C THR A 473 -8.73 9.35 7.44
N VAL A 474 -9.76 8.60 7.04
CA VAL A 474 -10.81 8.93 6.03
C VAL A 474 -11.72 10.10 6.44
N PHE A 475 -11.70 10.56 7.69
CA PHE A 475 -12.54 11.69 8.14
C PHE A 475 -11.84 13.04 8.11
N LYS A 476 -10.63 13.14 7.53
CA LYS A 476 -9.95 14.44 7.39
C LYS A 476 -10.49 15.19 6.16
N GLN A 477 -11.39 16.14 6.45
CA GLN A 477 -11.76 17.31 5.64
C GLN A 477 -12.83 17.12 4.56
N ILE A 478 -14.06 17.50 4.91
CA ILE A 478 -15.13 17.88 3.95
C ILE A 478 -14.99 19.37 3.57
N THR A 479 -14.09 20.13 4.19
CA THR A 479 -13.99 21.56 3.95
C THR A 479 -13.01 21.89 2.82
N PRO A 480 -13.47 22.55 1.74
CA PRO A 480 -12.58 23.11 0.72
C PRO A 480 -11.58 24.08 1.37
N PRO A 481 -10.48 24.43 0.69
CA PRO A 481 -9.54 25.41 1.22
C PRO A 481 -10.30 26.71 1.53
N PRO A 482 -9.87 27.45 2.57
CA PRO A 482 -10.60 28.62 3.04
C PRO A 482 -10.84 29.60 1.89
N GLN A 483 -12.11 29.85 1.59
CA GLN A 483 -12.54 30.75 0.52
C GLN A 483 -12.58 32.23 0.95
N SER A 484 -12.32 32.54 2.23
CA SER A 484 -12.43 33.91 2.76
C SER A 484 -11.21 34.35 3.57
N GLU A 485 -10.91 35.65 3.48
CA GLU A 485 -9.81 36.37 4.15
C GLU A 485 -9.89 36.38 5.69
N ASN A 486 -10.97 35.86 6.29
CA ASN A 486 -11.21 36.03 7.70
C ASN A 486 -10.54 34.91 8.53
N HIS A 487 -9.35 35.20 9.06
CA HIS A 487 -8.50 34.26 9.77
C HIS A 487 -9.22 33.57 10.95
N GLN A 488 -10.13 34.28 11.64
CA GLN A 488 -10.93 33.77 12.76
C GLN A 488 -11.99 32.73 12.35
N SER A 489 -12.67 32.90 11.21
CA SER A 489 -13.65 31.90 10.77
C SER A 489 -12.98 30.61 10.34
N ASN A 490 -11.79 30.71 9.74
CA ASN A 490 -11.01 29.55 9.28
C ASN A 490 -10.41 28.77 10.46
N GLU A 491 -9.97 29.44 11.53
CA GLU A 491 -9.55 28.79 12.77
C GLU A 491 -10.71 28.13 13.52
N THR A 492 -11.88 28.77 13.55
CA THR A 492 -13.08 28.21 14.17
C THR A 492 -13.57 26.95 13.44
N ILE A 493 -13.58 26.96 12.10
CA ILE A 493 -13.95 25.77 11.31
C ILE A 493 -12.95 24.63 11.50
N ARG A 494 -11.64 24.94 11.49
CA ARG A 494 -10.57 23.94 11.72
C ARG A 494 -10.63 23.33 13.12
N THR A 495 -10.91 24.13 14.15
CA THR A 495 -10.99 23.65 15.54
C THR A 495 -12.22 22.77 15.77
N VAL A 496 -13.36 23.11 15.18
CA VAL A 496 -14.59 22.28 15.25
C VAL A 496 -14.38 20.93 14.56
N ASP A 497 -13.77 20.92 13.37
CA ASP A 497 -13.53 19.68 12.61
C ASP A 497 -12.48 18.77 13.30
N GLN A 498 -11.43 19.37 13.86
CA GLN A 498 -10.46 18.64 14.68
C GLN A 498 -11.10 18.04 15.94
N THR A 499 -11.98 18.78 16.62
CA THR A 499 -12.67 18.30 17.82
C THR A 499 -13.61 17.13 17.49
N ARG A 500 -14.38 17.24 16.39
CA ARG A 500 -15.26 16.17 15.90
C ARG A 500 -14.46 14.91 15.53
N SER A 501 -13.35 15.06 14.82
CA SER A 501 -12.48 13.91 14.45
C SER A 501 -11.83 13.24 15.67
N ARG A 502 -11.52 13.99 16.73
CA ARG A 502 -11.01 13.43 17.99
C ARG A 502 -12.10 12.66 18.73
N ALA A 503 -13.32 13.20 18.77
CA ALA A 503 -14.46 12.53 19.39
C ALA A 503 -14.77 11.20 18.70
N ILE A 504 -14.79 11.16 17.35
CA ILE A 504 -15.00 9.92 16.59
C ILE A 504 -13.92 8.88 16.92
N ARG A 505 -12.64 9.28 16.87
CA ARG A 505 -11.52 8.38 17.20
C ARG A 505 -11.61 7.83 18.63
N MET A 506 -12.00 8.68 19.57
CA MET A 506 -12.24 8.28 20.95
C MET A 506 -13.39 7.26 21.04
N SER A 507 -14.50 7.49 20.35
CA SER A 507 -15.63 6.55 20.33
C SER A 507 -15.25 5.17 19.79
N PHE A 508 -14.42 5.10 18.75
CA PHE A 508 -13.91 3.81 18.23
C PHE A 508 -12.96 3.13 19.20
N ALA A 509 -12.05 3.87 19.83
CA ALA A 509 -11.15 3.34 20.84
C ALA A 509 -11.92 2.80 22.05
N VAL A 510 -12.94 3.53 22.51
CA VAL A 510 -13.83 3.14 23.60
C VAL A 510 -14.66 1.91 23.23
N ALA A 511 -15.21 1.85 22.02
CA ALA A 511 -15.95 0.68 21.53
C ALA A 511 -15.06 -0.57 21.48
N HIS A 512 -13.85 -0.44 20.93
CA HIS A 512 -12.89 -1.53 20.87
C HIS A 512 -12.47 -2.00 22.27
N PHE A 513 -12.15 -1.05 23.16
CA PHE A 513 -11.85 -1.34 24.55
C PHE A 513 -13.01 -2.06 25.25
N ALA A 514 -14.24 -1.57 25.09
CA ALA A 514 -15.42 -2.18 25.69
C ALA A 514 -15.62 -3.62 25.21
N MET A 515 -15.44 -3.91 23.91
CA MET A 515 -15.53 -5.27 23.38
C MET A 515 -14.43 -6.18 23.96
N LEU A 516 -13.16 -5.74 23.94
CA LEU A 516 -12.04 -6.52 24.48
C LEU A 516 -12.16 -6.75 25.98
N PHE A 517 -12.56 -5.71 26.72
CA PHE A 517 -12.78 -5.77 28.16
C PHE A 517 -13.89 -6.75 28.52
N THR A 518 -15.01 -6.67 27.81
CA THR A 518 -16.17 -7.55 28.01
C THR A 518 -15.76 -9.01 27.75
N THR A 519 -15.07 -9.29 26.65
CA THR A 519 -14.57 -10.63 26.33
C THR A 519 -13.55 -11.14 27.35
N PHE A 520 -12.65 -10.28 27.82
CA PHE A 520 -11.73 -10.62 28.90
C PHE A 520 -12.48 -11.00 30.18
N VAL A 521 -13.42 -10.17 30.64
CA VAL A 521 -14.20 -10.39 31.87
C VAL A 521 -15.00 -11.70 31.78
N PHE A 522 -15.73 -11.93 30.69
CA PHE A 522 -16.49 -13.19 30.55
C PHE A 522 -15.57 -14.41 30.51
N THR A 523 -14.45 -14.35 29.77
CA THR A 523 -13.48 -15.45 29.74
C THR A 523 -12.94 -15.74 31.14
N LEU A 524 -12.57 -14.69 31.87
CA LEU A 524 -12.04 -14.79 33.22
C LEU A 524 -13.06 -15.42 34.17
N LEU A 525 -14.28 -14.88 34.22
CA LEU A 525 -15.32 -15.35 35.14
C LEU A 525 -15.75 -16.80 34.86
N ILE A 526 -15.93 -17.17 33.60
CA ILE A 526 -16.25 -18.54 33.21
C ILE A 526 -15.10 -19.48 33.60
N THR A 527 -13.85 -19.10 33.32
CA THR A 527 -12.69 -19.93 33.64
C THR A 527 -12.54 -20.13 35.15
N LEU A 528 -12.66 -19.06 35.94
CA LEU A 528 -12.60 -19.15 37.41
C LEU A 528 -13.72 -20.03 37.97
N ARG A 529 -14.94 -19.92 37.41
CA ARG A 529 -16.10 -20.71 37.85
C ARG A 529 -15.94 -22.19 37.53
N VAL A 530 -15.52 -22.52 36.31
CA VAL A 530 -15.37 -23.91 35.84
C VAL A 530 -14.23 -24.63 36.55
N LEU A 531 -13.12 -23.92 36.83
CA LEU A 531 -11.93 -24.51 37.45
C LEU A 531 -11.92 -24.44 38.97
N GLU A 532 -12.95 -23.82 39.57
CA GLU A 532 -13.03 -23.50 41.00
C GLU A 532 -11.71 -22.94 41.55
N TRP A 533 -11.17 -21.93 40.86
CA TRP A 533 -9.79 -21.49 40.96
C TRP A 533 -9.33 -21.16 42.39
N SER A 534 -8.43 -21.99 42.94
CA SER A 534 -7.76 -21.81 44.24
C SER A 534 -6.25 -21.52 44.12
N GLN A 535 -5.74 -21.34 42.88
CA GLN A 535 -4.35 -21.11 42.47
C GLN A 535 -3.39 -22.31 42.47
N THR A 536 -3.52 -23.29 43.38
CA THR A 536 -2.60 -24.43 43.46
C THR A 536 -3.03 -25.60 42.60
N ASP A 537 -4.34 -25.88 42.57
CA ASP A 537 -4.93 -26.89 41.72
C ASP A 537 -5.39 -26.19 40.44
N ASN A 538 -5.01 -26.72 39.26
CA ASN A 538 -5.40 -26.22 37.93
C ASN A 538 -4.65 -24.99 37.38
N PHE A 539 -3.50 -24.55 37.92
CA PHE A 539 -2.74 -23.40 37.38
C PHE A 539 -2.51 -23.46 35.87
N PHE A 540 -1.95 -24.56 35.39
CA PHE A 540 -1.66 -24.75 33.96
C PHE A 540 -2.93 -24.81 33.11
N LEU A 541 -4.02 -25.34 33.66
CA LEU A 541 -5.30 -25.41 32.96
C LEU A 541 -5.95 -24.03 32.84
N PHE A 542 -5.91 -23.20 33.89
CA PHE A 542 -6.34 -21.81 33.83
C PHE A 542 -5.51 -21.00 32.83
N MET A 543 -4.18 -21.15 32.87
CA MET A 543 -3.29 -20.53 31.90
C MET A 543 -3.67 -20.95 30.46
N ALA A 544 -3.88 -22.24 30.23
CA ALA A 544 -4.30 -22.75 28.93
C ALA A 544 -5.67 -22.21 28.49
N CYS A 545 -6.67 -22.14 29.39
CA CYS A 545 -7.98 -21.58 29.10
C CYS A 545 -7.88 -20.09 28.74
N MET A 546 -7.18 -19.28 29.54
CA MET A 546 -7.03 -17.85 29.29
C MET A 546 -6.28 -17.58 27.99
N ILE A 547 -5.24 -18.36 27.68
CA ILE A 547 -4.45 -18.20 26.46
C ILE A 547 -5.22 -18.68 25.23
N LEU A 548 -5.75 -19.91 25.25
CA LEU A 548 -6.33 -20.52 24.06
C LEU A 548 -7.77 -20.06 23.81
N ILE A 549 -8.62 -20.13 24.83
CA ILE A 549 -10.03 -19.73 24.71
C ILE A 549 -10.14 -18.21 24.69
N GLY A 550 -9.48 -17.54 25.64
CA GLY A 550 -9.43 -16.08 25.69
C GLY A 550 -8.77 -15.48 24.46
N GLY A 551 -7.68 -16.07 23.98
CA GLY A 551 -7.02 -15.66 22.74
C GLY A 551 -7.91 -15.82 21.50
N PHE A 552 -8.61 -16.95 21.37
CA PHE A 552 -9.55 -17.18 20.26
C PHE A 552 -10.67 -16.14 20.24
N PHE A 553 -11.34 -15.90 21.37
CA PHE A 553 -12.41 -14.91 21.44
C PHE A 553 -11.89 -13.47 21.33
N GLY A 554 -10.73 -13.15 21.88
CA GLY A 554 -10.07 -11.86 21.71
C GLY A 554 -9.74 -11.58 20.24
N GLY A 555 -9.24 -12.58 19.51
CA GLY A 555 -9.05 -12.50 18.06
C GLY A 555 -10.37 -12.37 17.28
N ALA A 556 -11.44 -13.03 17.73
CA ALA A 556 -12.75 -12.94 17.07
C ALA A 556 -13.33 -11.53 17.23
N VAL A 557 -13.19 -10.94 18.42
CA VAL A 557 -13.54 -9.55 18.68
C VAL A 557 -12.75 -8.58 17.81
N MET A 558 -11.43 -8.81 17.62
CA MET A 558 -10.63 -8.00 16.71
C MET A 558 -11.19 -8.06 15.27
N GLY A 559 -11.47 -9.26 14.76
CA GLY A 559 -12.06 -9.43 13.43
C GLY A 559 -13.42 -8.74 13.29
N ILE A 560 -14.30 -8.87 14.29
CA ILE A 560 -15.62 -8.21 14.32
C ILE A 560 -15.46 -6.69 14.38
N TYR A 561 -14.56 -6.18 15.22
CA TYR A 561 -14.30 -4.75 15.35
C TYR A 561 -13.83 -4.15 14.03
N LEU A 562 -12.86 -4.79 13.38
CA LEU A 562 -12.33 -4.36 12.08
C LEU A 562 -13.43 -4.39 11.01
N TRP A 563 -14.19 -5.49 10.93
CA TRP A 563 -15.26 -5.65 9.96
C TRP A 563 -16.39 -4.62 10.15
N LEU A 564 -16.85 -4.39 11.39
CA LEU A 564 -17.86 -3.37 11.68
C LEU A 564 -17.34 -1.95 11.37
N SER A 565 -16.11 -1.67 11.77
CA SER A 565 -15.48 -0.36 11.55
C SER A 565 -15.38 -0.02 10.07
N ASN A 566 -14.96 -0.99 9.25
CA ASN A 566 -14.82 -0.81 7.81
C ASN A 566 -16.19 -0.78 7.11
N SER A 567 -17.06 -1.75 7.40
CA SER A 567 -18.34 -1.90 6.70
C SER A 567 -19.28 -0.70 6.87
N PHE A 568 -19.28 -0.08 8.06
CA PHE A 568 -20.19 1.03 8.38
C PHE A 568 -19.55 2.41 8.31
N PHE A 569 -18.22 2.52 8.42
CA PHE A 569 -17.55 3.81 8.54
C PHE A 569 -16.33 4.00 7.62
N GLY A 570 -15.98 3.01 6.80
CA GLY A 570 -14.80 3.07 5.92
C GLY A 570 -13.48 3.19 6.67
N ALA A 571 -13.44 2.78 7.95
CA ALA A 571 -12.25 2.81 8.78
C ALA A 571 -11.50 1.47 8.74
N HIS A 572 -10.22 1.47 9.07
CA HIS A 572 -9.37 0.28 9.19
C HIS A 572 -9.26 -0.56 7.92
N SER A 573 -9.42 0.08 6.76
CA SER A 573 -9.37 -0.57 5.44
C SER A 573 -8.09 -1.36 5.22
N ASN A 574 -6.96 -0.81 5.66
CA ASN A 574 -5.65 -1.45 5.57
C ASN A 574 -5.56 -2.68 6.48
N GLU A 575 -6.02 -2.59 7.72
CA GLU A 575 -6.00 -3.65 8.73
C GLU A 575 -6.91 -4.83 8.34
N VAL A 576 -8.10 -4.53 7.80
CA VAL A 576 -9.06 -5.54 7.32
C VAL A 576 -8.47 -6.43 6.24
N PHE A 577 -7.61 -5.88 5.36
CA PHE A 577 -7.02 -6.66 4.27
C PHE A 577 -5.64 -7.23 4.61
N SER A 578 -4.81 -6.49 5.35
CA SER A 578 -3.49 -6.98 5.78
C SER A 578 -3.59 -8.18 6.72
N CYS A 579 -4.64 -8.25 7.57
CA CYS A 579 -4.89 -9.41 8.43
C CYS A 579 -5.22 -10.71 7.66
N GLN A 580 -5.41 -10.60 6.36
CA GLN A 580 -5.75 -11.73 5.49
C GLN A 580 -4.62 -12.14 4.54
N SER A 581 -3.58 -11.32 4.40
CA SER A 581 -2.39 -11.58 3.57
C SER A 581 -2.72 -12.05 2.14
N ILE A 582 -3.67 -11.37 1.47
CA ILE A 582 -4.30 -11.83 0.23
C ILE A 582 -3.32 -11.77 -0.96
N PRO A 583 -2.88 -12.92 -1.51
CA PRO A 583 -1.89 -12.97 -2.59
C PRO A 583 -2.50 -12.76 -3.99
N ASP A 584 -3.81 -12.59 -4.07
CA ASP A 584 -4.60 -12.55 -5.30
C ASP A 584 -4.89 -11.10 -5.73
N TYR A 585 -5.56 -10.93 -6.88
CA TYR A 585 -5.90 -9.62 -7.47
C TYR A 585 -4.67 -8.72 -7.71
N LYS A 586 -3.74 -9.22 -8.51
CA LYS A 586 -2.50 -8.53 -8.88
C LYS A 586 -2.63 -7.80 -10.19
N ASN A 587 -1.86 -6.74 -10.37
CA ASN A 587 -1.94 -5.91 -11.56
C ASN A 587 -0.60 -5.25 -11.92
N PHE A 588 -0.46 -4.91 -13.19
CA PHE A 588 0.60 -4.06 -13.70
C PHE A 588 0.09 -3.32 -14.94
N LEU A 589 0.80 -2.28 -15.37
CA LEU A 589 0.46 -1.55 -16.60
C LEU A 589 1.48 -1.89 -17.68
N ARG A 590 0.98 -2.23 -18.87
CA ARG A 590 1.77 -2.30 -20.08
C ARG A 590 1.45 -1.11 -20.96
N LEU A 591 2.46 -0.40 -21.43
CA LEU A 591 2.31 0.84 -22.17
C LEU A 591 3.00 0.74 -23.53
N HIS A 592 2.41 1.37 -24.54
CA HIS A 592 2.94 1.44 -25.90
C HIS A 592 2.83 2.86 -26.42
N ILE A 593 3.96 3.44 -26.83
CA ILE A 593 3.96 4.64 -27.66
C ILE A 593 4.11 4.17 -29.10
N ASP A 594 3.06 4.38 -29.88
CA ASP A 594 3.02 3.96 -31.29
C ASP A 594 3.87 4.86 -32.20
N LYS A 595 3.96 4.48 -33.48
CA LYS A 595 4.69 5.24 -34.51
C LYS A 595 4.16 6.65 -34.76
N LYS A 596 2.94 6.97 -34.29
CA LYS A 596 2.29 8.28 -34.40
C LYS A 596 2.43 9.10 -33.11
N GLY A 597 3.12 8.57 -32.09
CA GLY A 597 3.29 9.20 -30.78
C GLY A 597 2.09 9.07 -29.86
N GLY A 598 1.08 8.25 -30.22
CA GLY A 598 -0.05 7.94 -29.35
C GLY A 598 0.37 6.97 -28.25
N LEU A 599 0.04 7.31 -27.00
CA LEU A 599 0.26 6.43 -25.86
C LEU A 599 -0.99 5.58 -25.62
N THR A 600 -0.84 4.26 -25.66
CA THR A 600 -1.87 3.30 -25.27
C THR A 600 -1.43 2.54 -24.02
N ILE A 601 -2.32 2.46 -23.04
CA ILE A 601 -2.11 1.79 -21.75
C ILE A 601 -3.01 0.56 -21.70
N TYR A 602 -2.43 -0.57 -21.34
CA TYR A 602 -3.05 -1.88 -21.21
C TYR A 602 -2.98 -2.29 -19.73
N PRO A 603 -4.05 -2.08 -18.94
CA PRO A 603 -4.09 -2.50 -17.56
C PRO A 603 -4.25 -4.02 -17.47
N VAL A 604 -3.22 -4.71 -16.99
CA VAL A 604 -3.19 -6.17 -16.92
C VAL A 604 -3.51 -6.62 -15.50
N GLY A 605 -4.52 -7.48 -15.36
CA GLY A 605 -4.97 -8.02 -14.08
C GLY A 605 -4.78 -9.52 -13.98
N VAL A 606 -4.63 -10.00 -12.74
CA VAL A 606 -4.52 -11.40 -12.35
C VAL A 606 -5.45 -11.63 -11.17
N ASN A 607 -6.62 -12.24 -11.38
CA ASN A 607 -7.57 -12.49 -10.29
C ASN A 607 -6.99 -13.44 -9.25
N LYS A 608 -6.35 -14.51 -9.70
CA LYS A 608 -5.75 -15.54 -8.85
C LYS A 608 -4.34 -15.81 -9.29
N VAL A 609 -3.37 -15.74 -8.38
CA VAL A 609 -1.96 -15.98 -8.71
C VAL A 609 -1.67 -17.48 -8.83
N CYS A 610 -0.63 -17.85 -9.58
CA CYS A 610 -0.20 -19.23 -9.63
C CYS A 610 0.48 -19.61 -8.30
N SER A 611 0.06 -20.74 -7.73
CA SER A 611 0.59 -21.27 -6.47
C SER A 611 1.18 -22.67 -6.60
N ASP A 612 1.02 -23.32 -7.75
CA ASP A 612 1.47 -24.67 -8.08
C ASP A 612 2.66 -24.66 -9.04
N TRP A 613 3.76 -24.00 -8.63
CA TRP A 613 4.97 -23.90 -9.42
C TRP A 613 5.76 -25.21 -9.51
N THR A 614 6.21 -25.56 -10.70
CA THR A 614 7.10 -26.71 -10.95
C THR A 614 8.40 -26.24 -11.57
N LEU A 615 9.53 -26.71 -11.03
CA LEU A 615 10.86 -26.44 -11.59
C LEU A 615 10.98 -27.07 -12.99
N ASN A 616 11.27 -26.25 -13.98
CA ASN A 616 11.44 -26.66 -15.37
C ASN A 616 12.84 -27.24 -15.60
N LYS A 617 13.05 -28.51 -15.21
CA LYS A 617 14.35 -29.20 -15.38
C LYS A 617 14.78 -29.37 -16.85
N ALA A 618 13.84 -29.29 -17.78
CA ALA A 618 14.08 -29.43 -19.20
C ALA A 618 14.28 -28.07 -19.90
N ALA A 619 14.19 -26.94 -19.18
CA ALA A 619 14.39 -25.62 -19.77
C ALA A 619 15.83 -25.45 -20.24
N LYS A 620 15.99 -24.97 -21.48
CA LYS A 620 17.28 -24.50 -21.97
C LYS A 620 17.79 -23.36 -21.08
N ASP A 621 19.10 -23.28 -20.90
CA ASP A 621 19.73 -22.19 -20.14
C ASP A 621 19.20 -20.82 -20.59
N GLY A 622 18.76 -20.03 -19.61
CA GLY A 622 18.17 -18.70 -19.83
C GLY A 622 16.65 -18.66 -19.98
N ALA A 623 15.97 -19.81 -20.03
CA ALA A 623 14.51 -19.89 -19.88
C ALA A 623 14.09 -19.80 -18.40
N ALA A 624 12.84 -19.40 -18.15
CA ALA A 624 12.31 -19.28 -16.80
C ALA A 624 12.46 -20.59 -16.00
N TRP A 625 12.81 -20.47 -14.72
CA TRP A 625 13.11 -21.62 -13.87
C TRP A 625 11.86 -22.40 -13.49
N PHE A 626 10.72 -21.74 -13.30
CA PHE A 626 9.47 -22.39 -12.91
C PHE A 626 8.34 -22.06 -13.87
N GLU A 627 7.50 -23.07 -14.10
CA GLU A 627 6.26 -22.98 -14.87
C GLU A 627 5.07 -23.46 -14.01
N PRO A 628 3.83 -22.99 -14.29
CA PRO A 628 2.64 -23.55 -13.66
C PRO A 628 2.56 -25.06 -13.91
N LYS A 629 2.23 -25.83 -12.88
CA LYS A 629 2.03 -27.28 -13.00
C LYS A 629 0.91 -27.61 -13.98
N ASN A 630 -0.16 -26.80 -13.98
CA ASN A 630 -1.29 -26.93 -14.86
C ASN A 630 -1.51 -25.63 -15.65
N GLY A 631 -1.59 -25.74 -16.98
CA GLY A 631 -1.86 -24.59 -17.85
C GLY A 631 -0.60 -23.82 -18.27
N LYS A 632 -0.81 -22.57 -18.71
CA LYS A 632 0.25 -21.67 -19.20
C LYS A 632 0.13 -20.33 -18.50
N ILE A 633 1.25 -19.65 -18.26
CA ILE A 633 1.29 -18.41 -17.49
C ILE A 633 0.35 -17.31 -18.03
N HIS A 634 0.19 -17.18 -19.35
CA HIS A 634 -0.69 -16.16 -19.94
C HIS A 634 -2.18 -16.35 -19.61
N GLN A 635 -2.60 -17.55 -19.18
CA GLN A 635 -3.99 -17.84 -18.82
C GLN A 635 -4.39 -17.17 -17.50
N PHE A 636 -3.41 -16.75 -16.69
CA PHE A 636 -3.65 -16.04 -15.44
C PHE A 636 -3.90 -14.54 -15.65
N ALA A 637 -3.57 -14.00 -16.83
CA ALA A 637 -3.64 -12.57 -17.13
C ALA A 637 -4.80 -12.21 -18.07
N HIS A 638 -5.43 -11.08 -17.80
CA HIS A 638 -6.48 -10.48 -18.63
C HIS A 638 -6.35 -8.96 -18.62
N LEU A 639 -7.08 -8.27 -19.50
CA LEU A 639 -7.21 -6.81 -19.38
C LEU A 639 -8.32 -6.49 -18.37
N ILE A 640 -7.98 -5.65 -17.39
CA ILE A 640 -8.93 -5.15 -16.38
C ILE A 640 -10.00 -4.29 -17.06
N GLU A 641 -9.60 -3.46 -18.02
CA GLU A 641 -10.48 -2.61 -18.82
C GLU A 641 -9.95 -2.49 -20.25
N THR A 642 -10.77 -1.94 -21.16
CA THR A 642 -10.37 -1.69 -22.54
C THR A 642 -9.10 -0.82 -22.59
N PRO A 643 -8.15 -1.06 -23.53
CA PRO A 643 -6.93 -0.27 -23.62
C PRO A 643 -7.18 1.23 -23.74
N ILE A 644 -6.56 2.01 -22.86
CA ILE A 644 -6.76 3.46 -22.75
C ILE A 644 -5.80 4.16 -23.69
N THR A 645 -6.32 4.97 -24.61
CA THR A 645 -5.48 5.79 -25.49
C THR A 645 -5.43 7.22 -24.98
N VAL A 646 -4.26 7.65 -24.51
CA VAL A 646 -4.00 9.00 -24.03
C VAL A 646 -3.73 9.90 -25.22
N LYS A 647 -4.76 10.63 -25.64
CA LYS A 647 -4.68 11.69 -26.67
C LYS A 647 -5.04 13.01 -26.04
N ARG A 648 -4.24 14.04 -26.31
CA ARG A 648 -4.68 15.42 -26.11
C ARG A 648 -5.86 15.66 -27.04
N LYS A 649 -7.07 15.77 -26.50
CA LYS A 649 -8.22 16.20 -27.31
C LYS A 649 -7.99 17.67 -27.68
N LYS A 650 -8.10 17.99 -28.98
CA LYS A 650 -8.04 19.40 -29.41
C LYS A 650 -9.14 20.18 -28.70
N PRO A 651 -8.92 21.47 -28.36
CA PRO A 651 -10.00 22.33 -27.87
C PRO A 651 -11.19 22.24 -28.81
N SER A 652 -12.40 22.13 -28.27
CA SER A 652 -13.63 21.97 -29.04
C SER A 652 -13.96 23.19 -29.91
N SER A 653 -13.28 24.33 -29.72
CA SER A 653 -13.50 25.54 -30.50
C SER A 653 -12.21 26.30 -30.84
N LEU A 654 -12.24 27.03 -31.96
CA LEU A 654 -11.18 27.98 -32.37
C LEU A 654 -11.07 29.17 -31.40
N LEU A 655 -12.14 29.47 -30.65
CA LEU A 655 -12.20 30.55 -29.65
C LEU A 655 -11.34 30.26 -28.43
N ASP A 656 -11.27 28.99 -27.99
CA ASP A 656 -10.40 28.57 -26.88
C ASP A 656 -8.90 28.69 -27.20
N TRP A 657 -8.55 28.81 -28.49
CA TRP A 657 -7.18 28.99 -28.96
C TRP A 657 -6.77 30.46 -29.07
N LEU A 658 -7.73 31.38 -29.23
CA LEU A 658 -7.50 32.80 -29.50
C LEU A 658 -7.58 33.69 -28.24
N LEU A 659 -8.13 33.19 -27.13
CA LEU A 659 -8.16 33.93 -25.87
C LEU A 659 -6.82 33.74 -25.13
N PRO A 660 -6.09 34.82 -24.80
CA PRO A 660 -4.99 34.73 -23.84
C PRO A 660 -5.59 34.35 -22.48
N LYS A 661 -5.04 33.32 -21.85
CA LYS A 661 -5.34 32.99 -20.45
C LYS A 661 -4.55 33.88 -19.52
#